data_AF-A0A1G3EQM1-F1
#
_entry.id   AF-A0A1G3EQM1-F1
#
_cell.length_a   1.000
_cell.length_b   1.000
_cell.length_c   1.000
_cell.angle_alpha   90.00
_cell.angle_beta   90.00
_cell.angle_gamma   90.00
#
_symmetry.space_group_name_H-M   'P 1'
#
loop_
_entity.id
_entity.type
_entity.pdbx_description
1 polymer ?
#
loop_
_entity_poly.entity_id
_entity_poly.type
_entity_poly.pdbx_seq_one_letter_code
_entity_poly.pdbx_strand_id
1 'polypeptide(L)'
;MPLQNEAVRNAPTLLVVDDREENLIAMQALLENGAWQVRSAGSGEAALRCLLENDVELVLLDVQMPEMDGFEVARLMRGSPRTRFTPIIFVSAIAQTQHAMLKGYASGAVDFILKPFDPQVLRHKIRSLLVHEQSRRELHELSLELERAKAFNASVLANAAEGILVVGEEGCIQFANPAVAHMLQGEVADLEGTALLSYLQRDDLPARWQGSEFHGYWQRGETRRVHDISLRTFAGELLPVALSFSPLSKLPRSMVVMVLDMSVERALHAQLESQAITDPLTGLLNRRGFHQALESLLARVARSGKRIAVLYLDLDGFKRINDSLGHVAGDQVLQHVAEQLRTGLRPYDILARVGGDEFTVLLDSLEQPEYAAKVAEKLIEMISVRHSIDGVEVTLGVSIGIASFPECGQDIEGLLRAADMAMYEAKRAGRQQYRFFSPEMNGRARSRLMLEESLRQAIEHNNFELVYQPQIYLETGRLRGFEALLRWQHPTSGTVSPGVFIPLLEETRLINRVGNWVFETGIGQFLAWPLSYRQQLVLSLNVSPVQFSMPNLVDDLRRMLEQRQMAPAQLEVEVTESALMQNLDTTREQLRQLRQLGVRVAIDDFGTGYSSLAYLRHFELDTLKIDRLFISNMLESSRDAAIVSSIIELGRNLGLEVIAEGVETVEQCDWLRAHGCALMQGFLVAPGLPLQQAGNFPLQLDWSRLPYQSK
;
A
#
# COMPACT_ATOMS: atom_id res chain seq x y z
N MET A 1 9.86 -63.43 26.82
CA MET A 1 11.26 -63.77 27.15
C MET A 1 12.05 -62.49 26.98
N PRO A 2 12.49 -61.79 28.05
CA PRO A 2 12.93 -62.27 29.36
C PRO A 2 12.11 -61.68 30.54
N LEU A 3 11.61 -62.52 31.45
CA LEU A 3 10.86 -62.07 32.64
C LEU A 3 11.34 -62.78 33.93
N GLN A 4 12.56 -63.30 33.94
CA GLN A 4 12.98 -64.24 35.00
C GLN A 4 14.27 -63.88 35.76
N ASN A 5 14.83 -62.67 35.63
CA ASN A 5 16.11 -62.39 36.30
C ASN A 5 16.25 -61.08 37.12
N GLU A 6 15.16 -60.33 37.37
CA GLU A 6 15.23 -59.14 38.26
C GLU A 6 14.63 -59.35 39.65
N ALA A 7 13.91 -60.45 39.90
CA ALA A 7 13.19 -60.68 41.16
C ALA A 7 14.06 -61.14 42.35
N VAL A 8 15.38 -61.22 42.22
CA VAL A 8 16.28 -61.73 43.28
C VAL A 8 17.08 -60.62 43.98
N ARG A 9 16.92 -59.34 43.60
CA ARG A 9 17.78 -58.25 44.12
C ARG A 9 17.28 -57.43 45.31
N ASN A 10 16.09 -57.65 45.86
CA ASN A 10 15.67 -56.98 47.10
C ASN A 10 14.78 -57.89 47.94
N ALA A 11 15.34 -58.99 48.44
CA ALA A 11 14.67 -59.71 49.51
C ALA A 11 14.83 -58.90 50.81
N PRO A 12 13.74 -58.60 51.55
CA PRO A 12 13.78 -57.78 52.75
C PRO A 12 14.87 -58.21 53.72
N THR A 13 15.68 -57.29 54.22
CA THR A 13 16.74 -57.64 55.19
C THR A 13 16.16 -57.66 56.60
N LEU A 14 16.24 -58.81 57.26
CA LEU A 14 15.94 -59.01 58.67
C LEU A 14 17.24 -58.99 59.47
N LEU A 15 17.25 -58.24 60.58
CA LEU A 15 18.35 -58.29 61.54
C LEU A 15 17.91 -59.05 62.79
N VAL A 16 18.62 -60.11 63.12
CA VAL A 16 18.45 -60.90 64.35
C VAL A 16 19.54 -60.52 65.33
N VAL A 17 19.15 -60.17 66.55
CA VAL A 17 20.07 -59.72 67.59
C VAL A 17 19.84 -60.56 68.84
N ASP A 18 20.88 -61.25 69.29
CA ASP A 18 20.88 -62.12 70.47
C ASP A 18 22.33 -62.27 70.95
N ASP A 19 22.57 -62.27 72.26
CA ASP A 19 23.92 -62.33 72.83
C ASP A 19 24.51 -63.75 72.83
N ARG A 20 23.66 -64.77 72.65
CA ARG A 20 24.06 -66.17 72.61
C ARG A 20 24.17 -66.65 71.17
N GLU A 21 25.36 -67.09 70.79
CA GLU A 21 25.64 -67.62 69.43
C GLU A 21 24.73 -68.80 69.05
N GLU A 22 24.39 -69.66 70.03
CA GLU A 22 23.44 -70.77 69.87
C GLU A 22 22.05 -70.30 69.40
N ASN A 23 21.56 -69.18 69.95
CA ASN A 23 20.25 -68.62 69.60
C ASN A 23 20.28 -67.99 68.20
N LEU A 24 21.37 -67.32 67.84
CA LEU A 24 21.55 -66.73 66.50
C LEU A 24 21.54 -67.81 65.42
N ILE A 25 22.28 -68.91 65.62
CA ILE A 25 22.31 -70.05 64.68
C ILE A 25 20.92 -70.68 64.57
N ALA A 26 20.23 -70.89 65.71
CA ALA A 26 18.88 -71.43 65.71
C ALA A 26 17.88 -70.52 64.97
N MET A 27 17.95 -69.21 65.20
CA MET A 27 17.05 -68.24 64.56
C MET A 27 17.35 -68.11 63.06
N GLN A 28 18.62 -68.15 62.66
CA GLN A 28 19.02 -68.18 61.25
C GLN A 28 18.46 -69.42 60.55
N ALA A 29 18.69 -70.62 61.11
CA ALA A 29 18.14 -71.87 60.55
C ALA A 29 16.61 -71.87 60.47
N LEU A 30 15.92 -71.27 61.45
CA LEU A 30 14.46 -71.13 61.44
C LEU A 30 13.95 -70.15 60.35
N LEU A 31 14.78 -69.20 59.93
CA LEU A 31 14.41 -68.12 59.00
C LEU A 31 15.03 -68.28 57.60
N GLU A 32 15.96 -69.21 57.40
CA GLU A 32 16.69 -69.48 56.15
C GLU A 32 15.79 -69.77 54.93
N ASN A 33 14.64 -70.40 55.15
CA ASN A 33 13.67 -70.73 54.08
C ASN A 33 12.60 -69.64 53.86
N GLY A 34 12.91 -68.39 54.23
CA GLY A 34 12.03 -67.23 54.05
C GLY A 34 12.31 -66.44 52.77
N ALA A 35 11.38 -65.55 52.39
CA ALA A 35 11.56 -64.61 51.28
C ALA A 35 12.28 -63.32 51.74
N TRP A 36 13.35 -63.46 52.52
CA TRP A 36 14.10 -62.38 53.16
C TRP A 36 15.57 -62.77 53.36
N GLN A 37 16.45 -61.79 53.54
CA GLN A 37 17.84 -62.01 53.91
C GLN A 37 18.02 -61.84 55.41
N VAL A 38 18.62 -62.82 56.08
CA VAL A 38 18.84 -62.77 57.53
C VAL A 38 20.28 -62.34 57.84
N ARG A 39 20.43 -61.29 58.64
CA ARG A 39 21.70 -60.86 59.22
C ARG A 39 21.65 -61.06 60.74
N SER A 40 22.77 -61.44 61.35
CA SER A 40 22.87 -61.62 62.80
C SER A 40 23.81 -60.60 63.43
N ALA A 41 23.54 -60.24 64.68
CA ALA A 41 24.42 -59.43 65.53
C ALA A 41 24.44 -60.02 66.95
N GLY A 42 25.65 -60.17 67.51
CA GLY A 42 25.87 -60.75 68.84
C GLY A 42 25.75 -59.78 70.02
N SER A 43 25.46 -58.51 69.77
CA SER A 43 25.32 -57.49 70.81
C SER A 43 24.50 -56.29 70.32
N GLY A 44 24.00 -55.46 71.24
CA GLY A 44 23.30 -54.22 70.91
C GLY A 44 24.14 -53.23 70.10
N GLU A 45 25.43 -53.09 70.41
CA GLU A 45 26.35 -52.23 69.64
C GLU A 45 26.55 -52.74 68.21
N ALA A 46 26.75 -54.06 68.05
CA ALA A 46 26.89 -54.68 66.74
C ALA A 46 25.61 -54.52 65.90
N ALA A 47 24.43 -54.58 66.54
CA ALA A 47 23.15 -54.35 65.88
C ALA A 47 23.01 -52.92 65.34
N LEU A 48 23.36 -51.91 66.15
CA LEU A 48 23.33 -50.51 65.73
C LEU A 48 24.34 -50.24 64.59
N ARG A 49 25.53 -50.85 64.64
CA ARG A 49 26.52 -50.76 63.56
C ARG A 49 25.97 -51.36 62.25
N CYS A 50 25.33 -52.53 62.34
CA CYS A 50 24.69 -53.18 61.20
C CYS A 50 23.59 -52.30 60.57
N LEU A 51 22.79 -51.62 61.40
CA LEU A 51 21.73 -50.70 60.98
C LEU A 51 22.24 -49.40 60.33
N LEU A 52 23.48 -49.00 60.60
CA LEU A 52 24.12 -47.88 59.92
C LEU A 52 24.66 -48.29 58.54
N GLU A 53 25.17 -49.51 58.43
CA GLU A 53 25.80 -50.01 57.21
C GLU A 53 24.80 -50.61 56.21
N ASN A 54 23.64 -51.08 56.66
CA ASN A 54 22.68 -51.82 55.84
C ASN A 54 21.25 -51.31 56.02
N ASP A 55 20.45 -51.38 54.96
CA ASP A 55 19.01 -51.08 55.02
C ASP A 55 18.23 -52.30 55.53
N VAL A 56 17.96 -52.28 56.83
CA VAL A 56 17.21 -53.33 57.52
C VAL A 56 15.73 -52.98 57.54
N GLU A 57 14.90 -53.92 57.11
CA GLU A 57 13.45 -53.76 57.00
C GLU A 57 12.70 -54.23 58.24
N LEU A 58 13.29 -55.12 59.05
CA LEU A 58 12.72 -55.51 60.34
C LEU A 58 13.82 -56.05 61.29
N VAL A 59 13.69 -55.76 62.57
CA VAL A 59 14.63 -56.23 63.60
C VAL A 59 13.95 -57.22 64.56
N LEU A 60 14.51 -58.42 64.70
CA LEU A 60 14.23 -59.35 65.79
C LEU A 60 15.27 -59.12 66.87
N LEU A 61 14.85 -58.68 68.05
CA LEU A 61 15.75 -58.19 69.08
C LEU A 61 15.53 -58.93 70.39
N ASP A 62 16.55 -59.59 70.93
CA ASP A 62 16.48 -60.09 72.29
C ASP A 62 16.42 -58.91 73.27
N VAL A 63 15.58 -59.07 74.30
CA VAL A 63 15.42 -58.10 75.38
C VAL A 63 16.59 -58.16 76.35
N GLN A 64 17.11 -59.36 76.66
CA GLN A 64 18.13 -59.56 77.67
C GLN A 64 19.49 -59.77 77.02
N MET A 65 20.29 -58.70 76.95
CA MET A 65 21.67 -58.73 76.46
C MET A 65 22.59 -57.97 77.42
N PRO A 66 23.85 -58.41 77.59
CA PRO A 66 24.83 -57.72 78.43
C PRO A 66 25.23 -56.37 77.83
N GLU A 67 25.64 -55.44 78.70
CA GLU A 67 26.03 -54.05 78.40
C GLU A 67 24.89 -53.14 77.90
N MET A 68 24.23 -53.50 76.80
CA MET A 68 23.13 -52.76 76.19
C MET A 68 21.94 -53.67 75.96
N ASP A 69 20.84 -53.43 76.68
CA ASP A 69 19.63 -54.24 76.59
C ASP A 69 18.83 -53.92 75.30
N GLY A 70 17.89 -54.80 74.95
CA GLY A 70 17.07 -54.61 73.75
C GLY A 70 16.22 -53.33 73.78
N PHE A 71 15.84 -52.83 74.96
CA PHE A 71 15.05 -51.60 75.06
C PHE A 71 15.89 -50.35 74.75
N GLU A 72 17.16 -50.36 75.13
CA GLU A 72 18.11 -49.29 74.84
C GLU A 72 18.41 -49.22 73.34
N VAL A 73 18.63 -50.37 72.68
CA VAL A 73 18.78 -50.44 71.21
C VAL A 73 17.55 -49.89 70.50
N ALA A 74 16.34 -50.30 70.90
CA ALA A 74 15.10 -49.81 70.30
C ALA A 74 14.93 -48.29 70.47
N ARG A 75 15.28 -47.73 71.63
CA ARG A 75 15.24 -46.29 71.87
C ARG A 75 16.20 -45.53 70.95
N LEU A 76 17.41 -46.04 70.76
CA LEU A 76 18.41 -45.45 69.85
C LEU A 76 17.94 -45.52 68.39
N MET A 77 17.30 -46.62 67.98
CA MET A 77 16.68 -46.72 66.65
C MET A 77 15.58 -45.67 66.45
N ARG A 78 14.71 -45.47 67.44
CA ARG A 78 13.66 -44.44 67.38
C ARG A 78 14.20 -43.01 67.33
N GLY A 79 15.41 -42.76 67.84
CA GLY A 79 16.10 -41.48 67.76
C GLY A 79 16.73 -41.16 66.40
N SER A 80 16.92 -42.15 65.51
CA SER A 80 17.57 -41.94 64.21
C SER A 80 16.55 -41.75 63.07
N PRO A 81 16.67 -40.72 62.21
CA PRO A 81 15.76 -40.49 61.09
C PRO A 81 15.64 -41.68 60.12
N ARG A 82 16.70 -42.51 60.03
CA ARG A 82 16.81 -43.64 59.10
C ARG A 82 16.12 -44.92 59.63
N THR A 83 16.16 -45.16 60.94
CA THR A 83 15.67 -46.40 61.55
C THR A 83 14.44 -46.20 62.45
N ARG A 84 14.01 -44.95 62.67
CA ARG A 84 12.88 -44.62 63.54
C ARG A 84 11.55 -45.25 63.16
N PHE A 85 11.41 -45.73 61.92
CA PHE A 85 10.21 -46.41 61.48
C PHE A 85 10.41 -47.89 61.15
N THR A 86 11.62 -48.43 61.31
CA THR A 86 11.87 -49.86 61.13
C THR A 86 11.11 -50.64 62.22
N PRO A 87 10.28 -51.64 61.86
CA PRO A 87 9.57 -52.47 62.83
C PRO A 87 10.54 -53.30 63.67
N ILE A 88 10.24 -53.40 64.97
CA ILE A 88 11.02 -54.18 65.95
C ILE A 88 10.09 -55.20 66.57
N ILE A 89 10.49 -56.48 66.53
CA ILE A 89 9.87 -57.57 67.28
C ILE A 89 10.83 -57.97 68.40
N PHE A 90 10.38 -57.84 69.64
CA PHE A 90 11.16 -58.31 70.78
C PHE A 90 10.99 -59.81 70.99
N VAL A 91 12.10 -60.51 71.25
CA VAL A 91 12.12 -61.94 71.61
C VAL A 91 12.57 -62.06 73.05
N SER A 92 11.80 -62.73 73.92
CA SER A 92 12.08 -62.80 75.37
C SER A 92 11.80 -64.19 75.96
N ALA A 93 12.61 -64.63 76.93
CA ALA A 93 12.51 -65.96 77.57
C ALA A 93 11.60 -66.03 78.80
N ILE A 94 11.08 -64.91 79.30
CA ILE A 94 10.36 -64.87 80.58
C ILE A 94 8.92 -64.38 80.38
N ALA A 95 7.94 -65.18 80.79
CA ALA A 95 6.58 -64.72 81.04
C ALA A 95 6.56 -63.82 82.28
N GLN A 96 6.85 -62.52 82.14
CA GLN A 96 6.73 -61.57 83.25
C GLN A 96 6.00 -60.27 82.87
N THR A 97 4.89 -60.07 83.58
CA THR A 97 4.09 -58.85 83.90
C THR A 97 3.79 -57.81 82.80
N GLN A 98 2.53 -57.35 82.78
CA GLN A 98 2.00 -56.25 81.95
C GLN A 98 2.92 -55.01 81.88
N HIS A 99 3.67 -54.71 82.94
CA HIS A 99 4.61 -53.58 83.00
C HIS A 99 5.80 -53.69 82.04
N ALA A 100 6.33 -54.89 81.79
CA ALA A 100 7.46 -55.08 80.88
C ALA A 100 7.03 -54.92 79.41
N MET A 101 5.84 -55.41 79.05
CA MET A 101 5.24 -55.17 77.73
C MET A 101 4.91 -53.69 77.52
N LEU A 102 4.34 -53.02 78.52
CA LEU A 102 4.08 -51.57 78.46
C LEU A 102 5.38 -50.76 78.25
N LYS A 103 6.47 -51.11 78.94
CA LYS A 103 7.79 -50.47 78.77
C LYS A 103 8.36 -50.69 77.36
N GLY A 104 8.11 -51.85 76.77
CA GLY A 104 8.59 -52.17 75.43
C GLY A 104 7.78 -51.52 74.30
N TYR A 105 6.46 -51.41 74.42
CA TYR A 105 5.65 -50.55 73.53
C TYR A 105 6.04 -49.07 73.68
N ALA A 106 6.26 -48.60 74.91
CA ALA A 106 6.73 -47.24 75.18
C ALA A 106 8.15 -46.97 74.65
N SER A 107 8.99 -48.00 74.50
CA SER A 107 10.33 -47.92 73.90
C SER A 107 10.32 -48.14 72.38
N GLY A 108 9.13 -48.36 71.79
CA GLY A 108 8.91 -48.34 70.36
C GLY A 108 8.85 -49.69 69.66
N ALA A 109 8.68 -50.83 70.35
CA ALA A 109 8.44 -52.09 69.66
C ALA A 109 7.03 -52.19 69.07
N VAL A 110 6.96 -52.91 67.95
CA VAL A 110 5.70 -53.15 67.23
C VAL A 110 5.07 -54.47 67.71
N ASP A 111 5.87 -55.46 68.10
CA ASP A 111 5.38 -56.77 68.50
C ASP A 111 6.32 -57.51 69.47
N PHE A 112 5.83 -58.57 70.14
CA PHE A 112 6.56 -59.39 71.12
C PHE A 112 6.35 -60.89 70.89
N ILE A 113 7.40 -61.68 71.10
CA ILE A 113 7.39 -63.15 71.00
C ILE A 113 8.12 -63.78 72.21
N LEU A 114 7.51 -64.80 72.82
CA LEU A 114 8.02 -65.48 74.01
C LEU A 114 8.72 -66.80 73.66
N LYS A 115 9.93 -67.07 74.19
CA LYS A 115 10.66 -68.34 74.04
C LYS A 115 10.12 -69.38 75.07
N PRO A 116 9.84 -70.65 74.69
CA PRO A 116 9.85 -71.18 73.32
C PRO A 116 8.62 -70.73 72.51
N PHE A 117 8.81 -70.29 71.27
CA PHE A 117 7.75 -69.86 70.36
C PHE A 117 7.55 -70.83 69.20
N ASP A 118 6.35 -70.80 68.61
CA ASP A 118 6.06 -71.52 67.36
C ASP A 118 6.72 -70.80 66.17
N PRO A 119 7.60 -71.48 65.39
CA PRO A 119 8.24 -70.90 64.21
C PRO A 119 7.26 -70.36 63.16
N GLN A 120 6.07 -70.95 63.00
CA GLN A 120 5.06 -70.48 62.06
C GLN A 120 4.48 -69.13 62.50
N VAL A 121 4.27 -68.94 63.80
CA VAL A 121 3.75 -67.68 64.36
C VAL A 121 4.75 -66.55 64.15
N LEU A 122 6.05 -66.78 64.40
CA LEU A 122 7.11 -65.81 64.12
C LEU A 122 7.15 -65.42 62.64
N ARG A 123 7.15 -66.40 61.72
CA ARG A 123 7.16 -66.15 60.28
C ARG A 123 5.93 -65.36 59.81
N HIS A 124 4.76 -65.63 60.37
CA HIS A 124 3.54 -64.88 60.03
C HIS A 124 3.62 -63.42 60.49
N LYS A 125 4.09 -63.17 61.72
CA LYS A 125 4.29 -61.81 62.24
C LYS A 125 5.29 -61.01 61.41
N ILE A 126 6.42 -61.62 61.05
CA ILE A 126 7.42 -61.00 60.16
C ILE A 126 6.78 -60.62 58.82
N ARG A 127 6.06 -61.54 58.16
CA ARG A 127 5.39 -61.26 56.87
C ARG A 127 4.39 -60.11 56.97
N SER A 128 3.54 -60.13 58.00
CA SER A 128 2.54 -59.08 58.19
C SER A 128 3.19 -57.71 58.34
N LEU A 129 4.23 -57.59 59.16
CA LEU A 129 4.92 -56.31 59.38
C LEU A 129 5.67 -55.81 58.14
N LEU A 130 6.31 -56.70 57.38
CA LEU A 130 6.96 -56.33 56.11
C LEU A 130 5.93 -55.81 55.08
N VAL A 131 4.78 -56.48 54.93
CA VAL A 131 3.71 -56.02 54.03
C VAL A 131 3.17 -54.65 54.44
N HIS A 132 3.00 -54.41 55.74
CA HIS A 132 2.55 -53.11 56.24
C HIS A 132 3.57 -51.99 55.99
N GLU A 133 4.86 -52.27 56.19
CA GLU A 133 5.92 -51.31 55.93
C GLU A 133 6.01 -50.95 54.44
N GLN A 134 5.93 -51.97 53.56
CA GLN A 134 5.92 -51.77 52.11
C GLN A 134 4.71 -50.92 51.66
N SER A 135 3.49 -51.27 52.10
CA SER A 135 2.27 -50.52 51.76
C SER A 135 2.36 -49.05 52.20
N ARG A 136 2.96 -48.78 53.37
CA ARG A 136 3.13 -47.41 53.88
C ARG A 136 4.07 -46.58 52.99
N ARG A 137 5.16 -47.18 52.51
CA ARG A 137 6.10 -46.51 51.60
C ARG A 137 5.45 -46.18 50.26
N GLU A 138 4.75 -47.16 49.68
CA GLU A 138 4.01 -46.98 48.42
C GLU A 138 2.99 -45.84 48.50
N LEU A 139 2.20 -45.77 49.60
CA LEU A 139 1.25 -44.68 49.83
C LEU A 139 1.93 -43.31 49.93
N HIS A 140 3.10 -43.24 50.57
CA HIS A 140 3.83 -41.99 50.70
C HIS A 140 4.38 -41.51 49.36
N GLU A 141 4.93 -42.42 48.55
CA GLU A 141 5.42 -42.11 47.20
C GLU A 141 4.29 -41.63 46.30
N LEU A 142 3.16 -42.34 46.28
CA LEU A 142 1.99 -41.95 45.47
C LEU A 142 1.44 -40.59 45.90
N SER A 143 1.44 -40.29 47.21
CA SER A 143 1.03 -38.99 47.72
C SER A 143 1.94 -37.86 47.21
N LEU A 144 3.25 -38.08 47.18
CA LEU A 144 4.21 -37.11 46.66
C LEU A 144 4.08 -36.92 45.15
N GLU A 145 3.84 -38.01 44.41
CA GLU A 145 3.56 -37.93 42.97
C GLU A 145 2.29 -37.14 42.67
N LEU A 146 1.22 -37.37 43.44
CA LEU A 146 -0.03 -36.63 43.31
C LEU A 146 0.14 -35.14 43.60
N GLU A 147 0.86 -34.78 44.67
CA GLU A 147 1.21 -33.40 45.01
C GLU A 147 1.97 -32.72 43.85
N ARG A 148 2.99 -33.39 43.31
CA ARG A 148 3.77 -32.89 42.17
C ARG A 148 2.90 -32.72 40.92
N ALA A 149 2.05 -33.68 40.61
CA ALA A 149 1.15 -33.61 39.47
C ALA A 149 0.12 -32.47 39.61
N LYS A 150 -0.43 -32.26 40.81
CA LYS A 150 -1.33 -31.13 41.11
C LYS A 150 -0.63 -29.79 40.94
N ALA A 151 0.56 -29.63 41.53
CA ALA A 151 1.34 -28.40 41.42
C ALA A 151 1.73 -28.10 39.96
N PHE A 152 2.12 -29.12 39.20
CA PHE A 152 2.41 -28.99 37.77
C PHE A 152 1.19 -28.50 36.99
N ASN A 153 0.02 -29.14 37.16
CA ASN A 153 -1.22 -28.74 36.48
C ASN A 153 -1.66 -27.31 36.84
N ALA A 154 -1.58 -26.93 38.13
CA ALA A 154 -1.90 -25.57 38.56
C ALA A 154 -0.97 -24.53 37.91
N SER A 155 0.32 -24.84 37.81
CA SER A 155 1.30 -23.98 37.14
C SER A 155 1.02 -23.82 35.64
N VAL A 156 0.66 -24.92 34.95
CA VAL A 156 0.28 -24.87 33.52
C VAL A 156 -0.96 -23.98 33.31
N LEU A 157 -1.98 -24.13 34.16
CA LEU A 157 -3.20 -23.31 34.05
C LEU A 157 -2.96 -21.84 34.39
N ALA A 158 -2.07 -21.55 35.35
CA ALA A 158 -1.73 -20.19 35.77
C ALA A 158 -0.95 -19.41 34.69
N ASN A 159 -0.11 -20.10 33.91
CA ASN A 159 0.69 -19.50 32.84
C ASN A 159 0.05 -19.62 31.45
N ALA A 160 -1.16 -20.17 31.34
CA ALA A 160 -1.89 -20.19 30.08
C ALA A 160 -2.26 -18.76 29.66
N ALA A 161 -2.04 -18.42 28.39
CA ALA A 161 -2.42 -17.12 27.83
C ALA A 161 -3.94 -17.01 27.61
N GLU A 162 -4.60 -18.14 27.34
CA GLU A 162 -6.05 -18.21 27.16
C GLU A 162 -6.78 -18.23 28.50
N GLY A 163 -7.94 -17.59 28.55
CA GLY A 163 -8.83 -17.68 29.70
C GLY A 163 -9.45 -19.07 29.79
N ILE A 164 -9.37 -19.72 30.95
CA ILE A 164 -9.94 -21.04 31.18
C ILE A 164 -10.90 -20.96 32.35
N LEU A 165 -12.15 -21.34 32.09
CA LEU A 165 -13.22 -21.45 33.08
C LEU A 165 -13.71 -22.89 33.15
N VAL A 166 -14.07 -23.35 34.34
CA VAL A 166 -14.91 -24.55 34.51
C VAL A 166 -16.27 -24.10 35.00
N VAL A 167 -17.33 -24.53 34.32
CA VAL A 167 -18.70 -24.14 34.60
C VAL A 167 -19.50 -25.38 34.98
N GLY A 168 -20.24 -25.31 36.08
CA GLY A 168 -21.12 -26.37 36.55
C GLY A 168 -22.45 -26.44 35.82
N GLU A 169 -23.26 -27.47 36.13
CA GLU A 169 -24.59 -27.71 35.55
C GLU A 169 -25.56 -26.52 35.69
N GLU A 170 -25.45 -25.74 36.75
CA GLU A 170 -26.28 -24.54 36.98
C GLU A 170 -25.77 -23.28 36.26
N GLY A 171 -24.66 -23.36 35.51
CA GLY A 171 -24.07 -22.22 34.81
C GLY A 171 -23.16 -21.34 35.67
N CYS A 172 -22.86 -21.78 36.89
CA CYS A 172 -21.95 -21.09 37.81
C CYS A 172 -20.49 -21.50 37.54
N ILE A 173 -19.59 -20.52 37.62
CA ILE A 173 -18.15 -20.72 37.47
C ILE A 173 -17.61 -21.43 38.72
N GLN A 174 -17.00 -22.59 38.54
CA GLN A 174 -16.40 -23.41 39.60
C GLN A 174 -14.87 -23.24 39.68
N PHE A 175 -14.25 -22.78 38.59
CA PHE A 175 -12.83 -22.51 38.51
C PHE A 175 -12.59 -21.44 37.45
N ALA A 176 -11.67 -20.53 37.72
CA ALA A 176 -11.16 -19.56 36.75
C ALA A 176 -9.63 -19.47 36.85
N ASN A 177 -8.94 -19.44 35.71
CA ASN A 177 -7.51 -19.17 35.72
C ASN A 177 -7.22 -17.66 35.79
N PRO A 178 -5.98 -17.25 36.09
CA PRO A 178 -5.62 -15.83 36.12
C PRO A 178 -5.87 -15.10 34.80
N ALA A 179 -5.70 -15.74 33.64
CA ALA A 179 -5.85 -15.08 32.34
C ALA A 179 -7.25 -14.50 32.12
N VAL A 180 -8.32 -15.25 32.44
CA VAL A 180 -9.70 -14.74 32.28
C VAL A 180 -10.03 -13.62 33.28
N ALA A 181 -9.44 -13.68 34.49
CA ALA A 181 -9.57 -12.60 35.47
C ALA A 181 -8.91 -11.30 34.97
N HIS A 182 -7.71 -11.39 34.37
CA HIS A 182 -7.05 -10.25 33.74
C HIS A 182 -7.87 -9.69 32.55
N MET A 183 -8.43 -10.56 31.69
CA MET A 183 -9.29 -10.14 30.58
C MET A 183 -10.54 -9.37 31.07
N LEU A 184 -11.13 -9.79 32.19
CA LEU A 184 -12.28 -9.12 32.80
C LEU A 184 -11.90 -7.91 33.68
N GLN A 185 -10.60 -7.64 33.86
CA GLN A 185 -10.07 -6.60 34.74
C GLN A 185 -10.49 -6.77 36.21
N GLY A 186 -10.44 -7.99 36.73
CA GLY A 186 -10.77 -8.33 38.13
C GLY A 186 -9.88 -9.42 38.72
N GLU A 187 -10.28 -10.00 39.85
CA GLU A 187 -9.57 -11.12 40.49
C GLU A 187 -10.30 -12.45 40.29
N VAL A 188 -9.57 -13.57 40.40
CA VAL A 188 -10.15 -14.93 40.28
C VAL A 188 -11.27 -15.15 41.31
N ALA A 189 -11.10 -14.61 42.52
CA ALA A 189 -12.07 -14.72 43.61
C ALA A 189 -13.42 -14.05 43.29
N ASP A 190 -13.45 -13.07 42.38
CA ASP A 190 -14.68 -12.39 41.96
C ASP A 190 -15.49 -13.23 40.97
N LEU A 191 -14.85 -14.20 40.31
CA LEU A 191 -15.47 -15.02 39.26
C LEU A 191 -16.06 -16.31 39.82
N GLU A 192 -15.35 -16.97 40.73
CA GLU A 192 -15.80 -18.25 41.29
C GLU A 192 -17.12 -18.10 42.07
N GLY A 193 -18.09 -18.96 41.76
CA GLY A 193 -19.44 -18.92 42.32
C GLY A 193 -20.42 -17.99 41.60
N THR A 194 -19.96 -17.18 40.64
CA THR A 194 -20.84 -16.30 39.85
C THR A 194 -21.34 -16.97 38.57
N ALA A 195 -22.43 -16.45 38.00
CA ALA A 195 -23.04 -17.00 36.78
C ALA A 195 -22.29 -16.54 35.53
N LEU A 196 -21.86 -17.48 34.67
CA LEU A 196 -21.13 -17.17 33.42
C LEU A 196 -21.88 -16.15 32.55
N LEU A 197 -23.20 -16.32 32.41
CA LEU A 197 -24.04 -15.45 31.57
C LEU A 197 -24.00 -13.97 31.99
N SER A 198 -23.64 -13.66 33.23
CA SER A 198 -23.56 -12.27 33.71
C SER A 198 -22.43 -11.47 33.06
N TYR A 199 -21.40 -12.16 32.54
CA TYR A 199 -20.26 -11.55 31.85
C TYR A 199 -20.41 -11.56 30.33
N LEU A 200 -21.35 -12.33 29.78
CA LEU A 200 -21.54 -12.45 28.33
C LEU A 200 -22.50 -11.37 27.80
N GLN A 201 -22.15 -10.78 26.67
CA GLN A 201 -22.97 -9.80 25.96
C GLN A 201 -23.16 -10.23 24.49
N ARG A 202 -24.43 -10.48 24.11
CA ARG A 202 -24.92 -10.76 22.74
C ARG A 202 -26.45 -10.56 22.71
N ASP A 203 -27.01 -10.10 21.60
CA ASP A 203 -28.41 -9.64 21.51
C ASP A 203 -29.48 -10.72 21.74
N ASP A 204 -29.12 -11.99 21.57
CA ASP A 204 -29.98 -13.17 21.62
C ASP A 204 -29.73 -14.07 22.86
N LEU A 205 -28.94 -13.60 23.84
CA LEU A 205 -28.67 -14.38 25.05
C LEU A 205 -29.89 -14.43 25.98
N PRO A 206 -30.33 -15.62 26.40
CA PRO A 206 -31.44 -15.75 27.34
C PRO A 206 -31.01 -15.39 28.77
N ALA A 207 -31.97 -14.92 29.57
CA ALA A 207 -31.74 -14.52 30.96
C ALA A 207 -31.40 -15.68 31.92
N ARG A 208 -31.60 -16.94 31.51
CA ARG A 208 -31.35 -18.13 32.32
C ARG A 208 -30.47 -19.13 31.60
N TRP A 209 -29.58 -19.77 32.36
CA TRP A 209 -28.65 -20.78 31.86
C TRP A 209 -29.34 -21.93 31.12
N GLN A 210 -30.43 -22.47 31.68
CA GLN A 210 -31.13 -23.63 31.10
C GLN A 210 -31.72 -23.36 29.71
N GLY A 211 -32.01 -22.09 29.39
CA GLY A 211 -32.50 -21.68 28.08
C GLY A 211 -31.40 -21.34 27.08
N SER A 212 -30.14 -21.29 27.51
CA SER A 212 -29.01 -20.96 26.65
C SER A 212 -28.62 -22.11 25.72
N GLU A 213 -28.11 -21.76 24.55
CA GLU A 213 -27.52 -22.74 23.63
C GLU A 213 -26.34 -23.49 24.28
N PHE A 214 -25.62 -22.83 25.20
CA PHE A 214 -24.49 -23.39 25.93
C PHE A 214 -24.89 -24.58 26.82
N HIS A 215 -26.01 -24.46 27.52
CA HIS A 215 -26.59 -25.57 28.27
C HIS A 215 -27.02 -26.71 27.34
N GLY A 216 -27.55 -26.39 26.15
CA GLY A 216 -27.84 -27.38 25.11
C GLY A 216 -26.60 -28.12 24.60
N TYR A 217 -25.47 -27.43 24.42
CA TYR A 217 -24.19 -28.05 24.04
C TYR A 217 -23.68 -29.00 25.12
N TRP A 218 -23.79 -28.57 26.38
CA TRP A 218 -23.47 -29.40 27.54
C TRP A 218 -24.34 -30.67 27.59
N GLN A 219 -25.68 -30.56 27.43
CA GLN A 219 -26.59 -31.72 27.45
C GLN A 219 -26.30 -32.74 26.36
N ARG A 220 -25.89 -32.29 25.17
CA ARG A 220 -25.58 -33.16 24.02
C ARG A 220 -24.16 -33.70 24.03
N GLY A 221 -23.30 -33.24 24.94
CA GLY A 221 -21.89 -33.63 24.96
C GLY A 221 -21.09 -33.06 23.78
N GLU A 222 -21.55 -31.98 23.15
CA GLU A 222 -20.93 -31.41 21.95
C GLU A 222 -19.89 -30.34 22.31
N THR A 223 -18.77 -30.33 21.58
CA THR A 223 -17.84 -29.21 21.62
C THR A 223 -18.22 -28.18 20.56
N ARG A 224 -18.38 -26.91 20.95
CA ARG A 224 -18.76 -25.82 20.04
C ARG A 224 -17.94 -24.57 20.28
N ARG A 225 -17.61 -23.88 19.19
CA ARG A 225 -16.95 -22.57 19.18
C ARG A 225 -17.93 -21.50 18.76
N VAL A 226 -17.87 -20.36 19.44
CA VAL A 226 -18.71 -19.17 19.20
C VAL A 226 -17.79 -17.97 19.06
N HIS A 227 -17.91 -17.24 17.95
CA HIS A 227 -16.95 -16.19 17.55
C HIS A 227 -17.51 -14.75 17.64
N ASP A 228 -18.80 -14.59 17.92
CA ASP A 228 -19.50 -13.29 17.98
C ASP A 228 -20.08 -13.03 19.36
N ILE A 229 -19.23 -13.03 20.38
CA ILE A 229 -19.64 -12.73 21.74
C ILE A 229 -18.65 -11.77 22.37
N SER A 230 -19.13 -10.88 23.22
CA SER A 230 -18.27 -9.98 23.99
C SER A 230 -18.36 -10.31 25.47
N LEU A 231 -17.25 -10.20 26.17
CA LEU A 231 -17.23 -10.14 27.62
C LEU A 231 -17.42 -8.70 28.08
N ARG A 232 -18.25 -8.50 29.10
CA ARG A 232 -18.32 -7.23 29.80
C ARG A 232 -17.35 -7.27 30.97
N THR A 233 -16.35 -6.39 30.95
CA THR A 233 -15.36 -6.25 32.03
C THR A 233 -16.03 -5.66 33.29
N PHE A 234 -15.36 -5.77 34.43
CA PHE A 234 -15.83 -5.12 35.67
C PHE A 234 -15.86 -3.59 35.57
N ALA A 235 -15.07 -2.99 34.67
CA ALA A 235 -15.10 -1.56 34.35
C ALA A 235 -16.26 -1.17 33.40
N GLY A 236 -16.98 -2.14 32.84
CA GLY A 236 -18.11 -1.93 31.92
C GLY A 236 -17.73 -1.88 30.43
N GLU A 237 -16.46 -2.12 30.09
CA GLU A 237 -15.99 -2.20 28.70
C GLU A 237 -16.40 -3.52 28.07
N LEU A 238 -16.54 -3.55 26.74
CA LEU A 238 -16.84 -4.76 25.98
C LEU A 238 -15.57 -5.29 25.31
N LEU A 239 -15.16 -6.49 25.69
CA LEU A 239 -14.03 -7.21 25.12
C LEU A 239 -14.54 -8.26 24.12
N PRO A 240 -14.24 -8.17 22.82
CA PRO A 240 -14.63 -9.21 21.86
C PRO A 240 -13.83 -10.49 22.10
N VAL A 241 -14.52 -11.62 22.25
CA VAL A 241 -13.87 -12.91 22.51
C VAL A 241 -14.42 -14.03 21.62
N ALA A 242 -13.62 -15.08 21.44
CA ALA A 242 -14.10 -16.37 20.97
C ALA A 242 -14.20 -17.34 22.17
N LEU A 243 -15.33 -18.04 22.28
CA LEU A 243 -15.57 -19.01 23.34
C LEU A 243 -15.60 -20.43 22.77
N SER A 244 -14.89 -21.36 23.41
CA SER A 244 -14.97 -22.79 23.12
C SER A 244 -15.54 -23.55 24.31
N PHE A 245 -16.69 -24.16 24.13
CA PHE A 245 -17.40 -24.94 25.14
C PHE A 245 -17.12 -26.42 24.94
N SER A 246 -16.54 -27.09 25.94
CA SER A 246 -16.14 -28.49 25.87
C SER A 246 -16.55 -29.24 27.14
N PRO A 247 -17.47 -30.22 27.08
CA PRO A 247 -17.91 -30.97 28.26
C PRO A 247 -16.80 -31.87 28.81
N LEU A 248 -16.70 -31.97 30.15
CA LEU A 248 -15.71 -32.82 30.81
C LEU A 248 -16.24 -34.25 30.97
N SER A 249 -15.55 -35.22 30.39
CA SER A 249 -15.96 -36.63 30.40
C SER A 249 -15.79 -37.34 31.75
N LYS A 250 -14.86 -36.88 32.60
CA LYS A 250 -14.51 -37.50 33.89
C LYS A 250 -15.10 -36.79 35.12
N LEU A 251 -15.58 -35.56 34.96
CA LEU A 251 -16.31 -34.80 35.98
C LEU A 251 -17.76 -34.72 35.51
N PRO A 252 -18.65 -35.61 35.99
CA PRO A 252 -20.04 -35.54 35.60
C PRO A 252 -20.57 -34.17 36.04
N ARG A 253 -21.20 -33.45 35.10
CA ARG A 253 -21.89 -32.17 35.32
C ARG A 253 -21.04 -30.88 35.30
N SER A 254 -19.89 -30.89 34.61
CA SER A 254 -19.12 -29.67 34.35
C SER A 254 -18.66 -29.54 32.89
N MET A 255 -18.34 -28.31 32.48
CA MET A 255 -17.87 -27.96 31.15
C MET A 255 -16.67 -27.03 31.26
N VAL A 256 -15.66 -27.22 30.41
CA VAL A 256 -14.57 -26.25 30.23
C VAL A 256 -15.01 -25.22 29.20
N VAL A 257 -14.80 -23.95 29.52
CA VAL A 257 -14.97 -22.84 28.60
C VAL A 257 -13.61 -22.18 28.42
N MET A 258 -13.09 -22.23 27.20
CA MET A 258 -11.89 -21.48 26.82
C MET A 258 -12.31 -20.14 26.24
N VAL A 259 -11.63 -19.07 26.66
CA VAL A 259 -11.86 -17.67 26.29
C VAL A 259 -10.61 -17.17 25.59
N LEU A 260 -10.76 -16.80 24.32
CA LEU A 260 -9.70 -16.19 23.52
C LEU A 260 -10.06 -14.73 23.24
N ASP A 261 -9.18 -13.80 23.61
CA ASP A 261 -9.30 -12.38 23.28
C ASP A 261 -9.08 -12.18 21.77
N MET A 262 -10.04 -11.57 21.10
CA MET A 262 -10.02 -11.31 19.65
C MET A 262 -9.73 -9.84 19.32
N SER A 263 -9.35 -9.02 20.31
CA SER A 263 -9.18 -7.58 20.13
C SER A 263 -8.06 -7.25 19.15
N VAL A 264 -6.92 -7.94 19.26
CA VAL A 264 -5.76 -7.72 18.39
C VAL A 264 -6.06 -8.18 16.97
N GLU A 265 -6.64 -9.38 16.78
CA GLU A 265 -7.01 -9.85 15.45
C GLU A 265 -8.08 -8.97 14.79
N ARG A 266 -9.11 -8.53 15.53
CA ARG A 266 -10.14 -7.64 14.99
C ARG A 266 -9.58 -6.27 14.64
N ALA A 267 -8.70 -5.70 15.47
CA ALA A 267 -8.04 -4.44 15.16
C ALA A 267 -7.13 -4.55 13.93
N LEU A 268 -6.35 -5.63 13.82
CA LEU A 268 -5.51 -5.90 12.66
C LEU A 268 -6.36 -6.12 11.39
N HIS A 269 -7.47 -6.84 11.49
CA HIS A 269 -8.38 -7.05 10.36
C HIS A 269 -9.00 -5.72 9.91
N ALA A 270 -9.48 -4.89 10.83
CA ALA A 270 -10.01 -3.56 10.52
C ALA A 270 -8.94 -2.66 9.89
N GLN A 271 -7.69 -2.74 10.37
CA GLN A 271 -6.57 -2.00 9.80
C GLN A 271 -6.20 -2.49 8.39
N LEU A 272 -6.20 -3.81 8.16
CA LEU A 272 -5.99 -4.41 6.84
C LEU A 272 -7.10 -4.04 5.87
N GLU A 273 -8.35 -4.04 6.30
CA GLU A 273 -9.49 -3.58 5.49
C GLU A 273 -9.34 -2.11 5.12
N SER A 274 -8.99 -1.24 6.08
CA SER A 274 -8.71 0.17 5.81
C SER A 274 -7.57 0.33 4.80
N GLN A 275 -6.44 -0.35 5.00
CA GLN A 275 -5.29 -0.30 4.09
C GLN A 275 -5.61 -0.83 2.68
N ALA A 276 -6.55 -1.78 2.57
CA ALA A 276 -6.96 -2.30 1.27
C ALA A 276 -7.74 -1.27 0.42
N ILE A 277 -8.39 -0.29 1.06
CA ILE A 277 -9.30 0.65 0.39
C ILE A 277 -8.87 2.13 0.45
N THR A 278 -7.84 2.48 1.24
CA THR A 278 -7.31 3.86 1.33
C THR A 278 -5.92 4.02 0.71
N ASP A 279 -5.61 5.22 0.25
CA ASP A 279 -4.26 5.65 -0.17
C ASP A 279 -3.43 6.01 1.06
N PRO A 280 -2.24 5.40 1.28
CA PRO A 280 -1.46 5.59 2.50
C PRO A 280 -0.84 6.99 2.63
N LEU A 281 -0.67 7.73 1.52
CA LEU A 281 -0.07 9.07 1.56
C LEU A 281 -1.09 10.14 1.96
N THR A 282 -2.27 10.10 1.35
CA THR A 282 -3.30 11.14 1.50
C THR A 282 -4.42 10.77 2.47
N GLY A 283 -4.57 9.49 2.80
CA GLY A 283 -5.67 8.98 3.63
C GLY A 283 -7.03 8.94 2.93
N LEU A 284 -7.09 9.34 1.65
CA LEU A 284 -8.29 9.27 0.81
C LEU A 284 -8.57 7.81 0.40
N LEU A 285 -9.73 7.55 -0.22
CA LEU A 285 -9.96 6.26 -0.85
C LEU A 285 -8.92 6.03 -1.96
N ASN A 286 -8.43 4.80 -2.08
CA ASN A 286 -7.65 4.37 -3.23
C ASN A 286 -8.58 3.94 -4.38
N ARG A 287 -8.00 3.54 -5.51
CA ARG A 287 -8.77 3.05 -6.68
C ARG A 287 -9.79 1.97 -6.33
N ARG A 288 -9.45 1.01 -5.47
CA ARG A 288 -10.35 -0.08 -5.08
C ARG A 288 -11.49 0.44 -4.21
N GLY A 289 -11.19 1.28 -3.22
CA GLY A 289 -12.19 1.92 -2.36
C GLY A 289 -13.18 2.78 -3.15
N PHE A 290 -12.68 3.57 -4.10
CA PHE A 290 -13.53 4.37 -4.99
C PHE A 290 -14.47 3.50 -5.84
N HIS A 291 -13.95 2.40 -6.39
CA HIS A 291 -14.75 1.48 -7.23
C HIS A 291 -15.90 0.84 -6.43
N GLN A 292 -15.62 0.39 -5.20
CA GLN A 292 -16.64 -0.17 -4.29
C GLN A 292 -17.70 0.88 -3.91
N ALA A 293 -17.28 2.12 -3.65
CA ALA A 293 -18.18 3.21 -3.33
C ALA A 293 -19.09 3.55 -4.52
N LEU A 294 -18.53 3.64 -5.72
CA LEU A 294 -19.26 3.90 -6.97
C LEU A 294 -20.24 2.76 -7.31
N GLU A 295 -19.84 1.51 -7.15
CA GLU A 295 -20.72 0.33 -7.33
C GLU A 295 -21.94 0.38 -6.41
N SER A 296 -21.70 0.66 -5.13
CA SER A 296 -22.76 0.79 -4.11
C SER A 296 -23.72 1.94 -4.45
N LEU A 297 -23.18 3.05 -4.97
CA LEU A 297 -23.96 4.23 -5.34
C LEU A 297 -24.81 3.99 -6.60
N LEU A 298 -24.25 3.37 -7.64
CA LEU A 298 -24.98 2.98 -8.85
C LEU A 298 -26.13 2.02 -8.54
N ALA A 299 -25.90 1.02 -7.67
CA ALA A 299 -26.93 0.07 -7.24
C ALA A 299 -28.11 0.75 -6.52
N ARG A 300 -27.85 1.85 -5.81
CA ARG A 300 -28.87 2.67 -5.13
C ARG A 300 -29.60 3.60 -6.09
N VAL A 301 -28.87 4.23 -7.01
CA VAL A 301 -29.38 5.24 -7.95
C VAL A 301 -30.25 4.64 -9.04
N ALA A 302 -29.95 3.41 -9.48
CA ALA A 302 -30.79 2.66 -10.42
C ALA A 302 -32.26 2.52 -9.96
N ARG A 303 -32.53 2.66 -8.66
CA ARG A 303 -33.90 2.57 -8.09
C ARG A 303 -34.56 3.93 -7.84
N SER A 304 -33.78 5.01 -7.71
CA SER A 304 -34.30 6.35 -7.32
C SER A 304 -34.42 7.33 -8.48
N GLY A 305 -33.80 7.04 -9.63
CA GLY A 305 -33.83 7.90 -10.82
C GLY A 305 -33.02 9.20 -10.69
N LYS A 306 -32.24 9.36 -9.61
CA LYS A 306 -31.34 10.51 -9.41
C LYS A 306 -30.12 10.43 -10.35
N ARG A 307 -29.45 11.55 -10.60
CA ARG A 307 -28.20 11.57 -11.37
C ARG A 307 -26.99 11.59 -10.43
N ILE A 308 -25.88 11.07 -10.92
CA ILE A 308 -24.57 11.16 -10.27
C ILE A 308 -23.55 11.67 -11.29
N ALA A 309 -22.48 12.30 -10.83
CA ALA A 309 -21.35 12.64 -11.69
C ALA A 309 -20.04 12.16 -11.09
N VAL A 310 -19.18 11.66 -11.96
CA VAL A 310 -17.78 11.36 -11.66
C VAL A 310 -16.94 12.48 -12.26
N LEU A 311 -16.12 13.10 -11.42
CA LEU A 311 -15.09 14.04 -11.81
C LEU A 311 -13.75 13.30 -11.74
N TYR A 312 -12.98 13.36 -12.83
CA TYR A 312 -11.61 12.89 -12.91
C TYR A 312 -10.70 14.11 -12.96
N LEU A 313 -9.76 14.23 -12.03
CA LEU A 313 -8.92 15.39 -11.84
C LEU A 313 -7.46 14.97 -12.00
N ASP A 314 -6.68 15.80 -12.66
CA ASP A 314 -5.23 15.61 -12.80
C ASP A 314 -4.50 16.94 -12.59
N LEU A 315 -3.43 16.89 -11.80
CA LEU A 315 -2.67 18.08 -11.41
C LEU A 315 -1.69 18.52 -12.52
N ASP A 316 -2.00 19.67 -13.11
CA ASP A 316 -1.20 20.25 -14.17
C ASP A 316 0.18 20.68 -13.65
N GLY A 317 1.23 20.14 -14.27
CA GLY A 317 2.62 20.51 -13.97
C GLY A 317 3.23 19.79 -12.77
N PHE A 318 2.53 18.82 -12.15
CA PHE A 318 3.06 18.07 -10.99
C PHE A 318 4.41 17.39 -11.27
N LYS A 319 4.61 16.85 -12.48
CA LYS A 319 5.90 16.28 -12.89
C LYS A 319 7.06 17.29 -12.80
N ARG A 320 6.84 18.56 -13.18
CA ARG A 320 7.88 19.60 -13.07
C ARG A 320 8.25 19.87 -11.62
N ILE A 321 7.29 19.74 -10.70
CA ILE A 321 7.54 19.88 -9.26
C ILE A 321 8.43 18.75 -8.77
N ASN A 322 8.11 17.50 -9.10
CA ASN A 322 8.96 16.36 -8.77
C ASN A 322 10.37 16.48 -9.37
N ASP A 323 10.47 16.91 -10.62
CA ASP A 323 11.76 17.06 -11.32
C ASP A 323 12.60 18.22 -10.75
N SER A 324 11.98 19.27 -10.21
CA SER A 324 12.67 20.48 -9.72
C SER A 324 12.94 20.48 -8.21
N LEU A 325 12.00 19.97 -7.41
CA LEU A 325 12.03 20.03 -5.93
C LEU A 325 12.14 18.64 -5.27
N GLY A 326 12.06 17.57 -6.06
CA GLY A 326 12.15 16.20 -5.58
C GLY A 326 10.82 15.60 -5.10
N HIS A 327 10.80 14.28 -4.92
CA HIS A 327 9.58 13.53 -4.59
C HIS A 327 8.98 13.87 -3.23
N VAL A 328 9.79 14.25 -2.24
CA VAL A 328 9.30 14.63 -0.90
C VAL A 328 8.42 15.88 -0.98
N ALA A 329 8.82 16.88 -1.78
CA ALA A 329 8.02 18.07 -2.02
C ALA A 329 6.74 17.72 -2.81
N GLY A 330 6.82 16.81 -3.78
CA GLY A 330 5.66 16.28 -4.49
C GLY A 330 4.65 15.59 -3.56
N ASP A 331 5.12 14.80 -2.60
CA ASP A 331 4.25 14.15 -1.61
C ASP A 331 3.52 15.17 -0.72
N GLN A 332 4.20 16.23 -0.30
CA GLN A 332 3.59 17.33 0.45
C GLN A 332 2.53 18.08 -0.38
N VAL A 333 2.78 18.31 -1.68
CA VAL A 333 1.78 18.89 -2.60
C VAL A 333 0.53 18.01 -2.62
N LEU A 334 0.70 16.70 -2.79
CA LEU A 334 -0.42 15.76 -2.89
C LEU A 334 -1.26 15.73 -1.61
N GLN A 335 -0.61 15.75 -0.45
CA GLN A 335 -1.29 15.84 0.85
C GLN A 335 -2.06 17.17 1.00
N HIS A 336 -1.45 18.29 0.61
CA HIS A 336 -2.10 19.59 0.66
C HIS A 336 -3.32 19.67 -0.27
N VAL A 337 -3.17 19.19 -1.51
CA VAL A 337 -4.26 19.14 -2.49
C VAL A 337 -5.39 18.23 -2.00
N ALA A 338 -5.08 17.07 -1.42
CA ALA A 338 -6.08 16.18 -0.85
C ALA A 338 -6.92 16.87 0.23
N GLU A 339 -6.28 17.62 1.13
CA GLU A 339 -6.99 18.37 2.18
C GLU A 339 -7.84 19.50 1.59
N GLN A 340 -7.31 20.27 0.63
CA GLN A 340 -8.06 21.31 -0.08
C GLN A 340 -9.31 20.72 -0.73
N LEU A 341 -9.15 19.67 -1.55
CA LEU A 341 -10.26 18.96 -2.19
C LEU A 341 -11.31 18.51 -1.16
N ARG A 342 -10.88 17.96 -0.03
CA ARG A 342 -11.78 17.53 1.05
C ARG A 342 -12.59 18.69 1.62
N THR A 343 -11.98 19.84 1.87
CA THR A 343 -12.70 21.04 2.35
C THR A 343 -13.61 21.67 1.29
N GLY A 344 -13.29 21.47 0.01
CA GLY A 344 -14.09 21.94 -1.12
C GLY A 344 -15.39 21.16 -1.34
N LEU A 345 -15.47 19.93 -0.83
CA LEU A 345 -16.56 18.97 -1.09
C LEU A 345 -17.53 18.83 0.10
N ARG A 346 -18.73 18.29 -0.17
CA ARG A 346 -19.72 18.03 0.89
C ARG A 346 -19.42 16.71 1.61
N PRO A 347 -19.95 16.50 2.83
CA PRO A 347 -19.76 15.25 3.58
C PRO A 347 -20.23 13.97 2.88
N TYR A 348 -21.14 14.09 1.90
CA TYR A 348 -21.69 12.96 1.14
C TYR A 348 -20.98 12.74 -0.21
N ASP A 349 -20.12 13.67 -0.63
CA ASP A 349 -19.31 13.51 -1.82
C ASP A 349 -18.12 12.59 -1.49
N ILE A 350 -17.77 11.71 -2.42
CA ILE A 350 -16.72 10.72 -2.19
C ILE A 350 -15.47 11.17 -2.95
N LEU A 351 -14.37 11.34 -2.22
CA LEU A 351 -13.07 11.75 -2.76
C LEU A 351 -12.08 10.58 -2.69
N ALA A 352 -11.34 10.37 -3.76
CA ALA A 352 -10.33 9.34 -3.89
C ALA A 352 -9.08 9.83 -4.63
N ARG A 353 -7.97 9.15 -4.39
CA ARG A 353 -6.74 9.26 -5.17
C ARG A 353 -6.50 7.94 -5.89
N VAL A 354 -6.55 7.96 -7.22
CA VAL A 354 -6.53 6.74 -8.04
C VAL A 354 -5.11 6.29 -8.35
N GLY A 355 -4.16 7.24 -8.43
CA GLY A 355 -2.74 6.99 -8.56
C GLY A 355 -1.98 8.26 -8.97
N GLY A 356 -0.68 8.34 -8.68
CA GLY A 356 0.15 9.48 -9.10
C GLY A 356 -0.42 10.83 -8.63
N ASP A 357 -0.68 11.70 -9.59
CA ASP A 357 -1.30 13.03 -9.48
C ASP A 357 -2.80 13.06 -9.83
N GLU A 358 -3.45 11.89 -9.90
CA GLU A 358 -4.85 11.74 -10.30
C GLU A 358 -5.77 11.56 -9.09
N PHE A 359 -6.81 12.39 -9.05
CA PHE A 359 -7.88 12.34 -8.04
C PHE A 359 -9.24 12.12 -8.71
N THR A 360 -10.14 11.45 -8.02
CA THR A 360 -11.53 11.30 -8.47
C THR A 360 -12.51 11.74 -7.40
N VAL A 361 -13.57 12.40 -7.85
CA VAL A 361 -14.68 12.83 -7.00
C VAL A 361 -15.96 12.22 -7.55
N LEU A 362 -16.76 11.64 -6.66
CA LEU A 362 -18.10 11.15 -6.97
C LEU A 362 -19.13 12.03 -6.26
N LEU A 363 -19.92 12.74 -7.05
CA LEU A 363 -21.00 13.59 -6.60
C LEU A 363 -22.31 12.80 -6.58
N ASP A 364 -22.90 12.69 -5.39
CA ASP A 364 -24.18 12.00 -5.16
C ASP A 364 -25.36 12.97 -5.34
N SER A 365 -26.46 12.46 -5.90
CA SER A 365 -27.76 13.12 -5.91
C SER A 365 -27.78 14.50 -6.57
N LEU A 366 -27.35 14.56 -7.83
CA LEU A 366 -27.44 15.76 -8.66
C LEU A 366 -28.86 15.94 -9.21
N GLU A 367 -29.43 17.13 -8.99
CA GLU A 367 -30.69 17.54 -9.64
C GLU A 367 -30.46 17.96 -11.09
N GLN A 368 -29.30 18.57 -11.37
CA GLN A 368 -28.94 19.15 -12.66
C GLN A 368 -27.43 19.00 -12.95
N PRO A 369 -27.01 18.69 -14.20
CA PRO A 369 -25.60 18.55 -14.58
C PRO A 369 -24.74 19.79 -14.28
N GLU A 370 -25.33 20.98 -14.34
CA GLU A 370 -24.69 22.27 -14.08
C GLU A 370 -24.12 22.38 -12.66
N TYR A 371 -24.63 21.59 -11.71
CA TYR A 371 -24.06 21.55 -10.36
C TYR A 371 -22.67 20.91 -10.34
N ALA A 372 -22.42 19.89 -11.18
CA ALA A 372 -21.09 19.30 -11.31
C ALA A 372 -20.08 20.29 -11.91
N ALA A 373 -20.52 21.14 -12.84
CA ALA A 373 -19.70 22.22 -13.40
C ALA A 373 -19.26 23.21 -12.32
N LYS A 374 -20.21 23.68 -11.50
CA LYS A 374 -19.92 24.62 -10.39
C LYS A 374 -18.94 24.04 -9.37
N VAL A 375 -19.08 22.74 -9.07
CA VAL A 375 -18.12 22.06 -8.20
C VAL A 375 -16.74 22.02 -8.88
N ALA A 376 -16.66 21.65 -10.15
CA ALA A 376 -15.40 21.63 -10.89
C ALA A 376 -14.72 23.02 -10.94
N GLU A 377 -15.44 24.09 -11.26
CA GLU A 377 -14.93 25.47 -11.24
C GLU A 377 -14.37 25.85 -9.88
N LYS A 378 -15.12 25.57 -8.80
CA LYS A 378 -14.67 25.80 -7.42
C LYS A 378 -13.37 25.06 -7.10
N LEU A 379 -13.26 23.78 -7.51
CA LEU A 379 -12.07 22.98 -7.25
C LEU A 379 -10.86 23.51 -8.05
N ILE A 380 -11.08 23.93 -9.29
CA ILE A 380 -10.04 24.56 -10.14
C ILE A 380 -9.52 25.83 -9.50
N GLU A 381 -10.40 26.76 -9.14
CA GLU A 381 -10.01 28.02 -8.49
C GLU A 381 -9.22 27.78 -7.20
N MET A 382 -9.69 26.85 -6.36
CA MET A 382 -9.07 26.54 -5.07
C MET A 382 -7.67 25.93 -5.20
N ILE A 383 -7.44 25.08 -6.21
CA ILE A 383 -6.14 24.46 -6.47
C ILE A 383 -5.20 25.39 -7.24
N SER A 384 -5.75 26.35 -8.01
CA SER A 384 -4.94 27.24 -8.87
C SER A 384 -4.28 28.40 -8.11
N VAL A 385 -4.44 28.46 -6.78
CA VAL A 385 -3.79 29.45 -5.92
C VAL A 385 -2.30 29.11 -5.75
N ARG A 386 -1.46 30.11 -5.51
CA ARG A 386 -0.03 29.88 -5.20
C ARG A 386 0.10 29.14 -3.86
N HIS A 387 0.88 28.07 -3.85
CA HIS A 387 1.16 27.26 -2.67
C HIS A 387 2.58 27.51 -2.17
N SER A 388 2.73 27.73 -0.87
CA SER A 388 4.05 27.81 -0.23
C SER A 388 4.42 26.45 0.37
N ILE A 389 5.47 25.83 -0.14
CA ILE A 389 5.97 24.52 0.32
C ILE A 389 7.45 24.68 0.65
N ASP A 390 7.80 24.46 1.92
CA ASP A 390 9.16 24.67 2.46
C ASP A 390 9.77 26.05 2.10
N GLY A 391 8.92 27.08 1.98
CA GLY A 391 9.30 28.45 1.63
C GLY A 391 9.43 28.75 0.13
N VAL A 392 9.13 27.78 -0.75
CA VAL A 392 9.08 27.94 -2.21
C VAL A 392 7.64 28.13 -2.67
N GLU A 393 7.40 29.18 -3.46
CA GLU A 393 6.10 29.45 -4.09
C GLU A 393 5.92 28.61 -5.35
N VAL A 394 4.95 27.70 -5.35
CA VAL A 394 4.61 26.80 -6.44
C VAL A 394 3.22 27.12 -6.96
N THR A 395 3.07 27.27 -8.27
CA THR A 395 1.75 27.41 -8.91
C THR A 395 1.36 26.08 -9.50
N LEU A 396 0.26 25.50 -9.00
CA LEU A 396 -0.30 24.23 -9.48
C LEU A 396 -1.57 24.54 -10.28
N GLY A 397 -1.89 23.74 -11.29
CA GLY A 397 -3.19 23.77 -11.94
C GLY A 397 -3.90 22.44 -11.78
N VAL A 398 -5.16 22.36 -12.17
CA VAL A 398 -5.89 21.10 -12.27
C VAL A 398 -6.78 21.09 -13.50
N SER A 399 -6.75 19.99 -14.24
CA SER A 399 -7.65 19.74 -15.36
C SER A 399 -8.68 18.71 -14.95
N ILE A 400 -9.97 18.98 -15.22
CA ILE A 400 -11.08 18.17 -14.72
C ILE A 400 -11.95 17.64 -15.87
N GLY A 401 -12.26 16.35 -15.84
CA GLY A 401 -13.20 15.69 -16.73
C GLY A 401 -14.45 15.24 -16.00
N ILE A 402 -15.62 15.51 -16.55
CA ILE A 402 -16.91 15.24 -15.91
C ILE A 402 -17.69 14.23 -16.74
N ALA A 403 -18.06 13.10 -16.13
CA ALA A 403 -18.99 12.14 -16.72
C ALA A 403 -20.24 11.99 -15.83
N SER A 404 -21.42 12.08 -16.46
CA SER A 404 -22.71 11.96 -15.77
C SER A 404 -23.34 10.60 -16.04
N PHE A 405 -23.97 10.02 -15.02
CA PHE A 405 -24.80 8.83 -15.18
C PHE A 405 -26.29 9.23 -15.14
N PRO A 406 -27.12 8.71 -16.06
CA PRO A 406 -26.86 7.58 -16.97
C PRO A 406 -26.30 7.94 -18.37
N GLU A 407 -25.95 9.19 -18.65
CA GLU A 407 -25.66 9.67 -20.02
C GLU A 407 -24.33 9.17 -20.60
N CYS A 408 -23.32 8.93 -19.75
CA CYS A 408 -21.94 8.67 -20.16
C CYS A 408 -21.49 7.21 -19.98
N GLY A 409 -22.41 6.29 -19.66
CA GLY A 409 -22.10 4.86 -19.47
C GLY A 409 -23.14 4.15 -18.61
N GLN A 410 -23.22 2.82 -18.72
CA GLN A 410 -24.09 1.98 -17.88
C GLN A 410 -23.33 1.14 -16.85
N ASP A 411 -22.00 1.08 -16.97
CA ASP A 411 -21.09 0.36 -16.09
C ASP A 411 -20.03 1.31 -15.52
N ILE A 412 -19.37 0.84 -14.45
CA ILE A 412 -18.38 1.64 -13.72
C ILE A 412 -17.19 2.00 -14.62
N GLU A 413 -16.68 1.03 -15.38
CA GLU A 413 -15.55 1.26 -16.28
C GLU A 413 -15.87 2.25 -17.39
N GLY A 414 -17.08 2.20 -17.97
CA GLY A 414 -17.50 3.16 -18.99
C GLY A 414 -17.56 4.59 -18.44
N LEU A 415 -18.10 4.77 -17.24
CA LEU A 415 -18.22 6.08 -16.59
C LEU A 415 -16.86 6.68 -16.22
N LEU A 416 -15.96 5.87 -15.65
CA LEU A 416 -14.58 6.27 -15.34
C LEU A 416 -13.81 6.65 -16.62
N ARG A 417 -13.91 5.83 -17.66
CA ARG A 417 -13.26 6.08 -18.95
C ARG A 417 -13.78 7.35 -19.61
N ALA A 418 -15.08 7.60 -19.54
CA ALA A 418 -15.69 8.83 -20.03
C ALA A 418 -15.14 10.07 -19.30
N ALA A 419 -15.01 10.00 -17.97
CA ALA A 419 -14.50 11.10 -17.17
C ALA A 419 -13.01 11.38 -17.47
N ASP A 420 -12.19 10.33 -17.54
CA ASP A 420 -10.77 10.41 -17.92
C ASP A 420 -10.58 11.05 -19.31
N MET A 421 -11.37 10.62 -20.30
CA MET A 421 -11.34 11.20 -21.64
C MET A 421 -11.69 12.69 -21.66
N ALA A 422 -12.68 13.11 -20.88
CA ALA A 422 -13.05 14.51 -20.77
C ALA A 422 -11.93 15.34 -20.09
N MET A 423 -11.27 14.78 -19.09
CA MET A 423 -10.14 15.41 -18.37
C MET A 423 -8.96 15.61 -19.32
N TYR A 424 -8.66 14.62 -20.15
CA TYR A 424 -7.62 14.72 -21.16
C TYR A 424 -7.91 15.83 -22.19
N GLU A 425 -9.15 15.96 -22.66
CA GLU A 425 -9.53 17.06 -23.55
C GLU A 425 -9.47 18.43 -22.84
N ALA A 426 -9.75 18.50 -21.54
CA ALA A 426 -9.55 19.72 -20.74
C ALA A 426 -8.06 20.13 -20.70
N LYS A 427 -7.14 19.17 -20.54
CA LYS A 427 -5.69 19.43 -20.63
C LYS A 427 -5.28 20.00 -21.99
N ARG A 428 -5.85 19.46 -23.08
CA ARG A 428 -5.52 19.91 -24.45
C ARG A 428 -6.05 21.30 -24.75
N ALA A 429 -7.25 21.63 -24.28
CA ALA A 429 -7.91 22.89 -24.57
C ALA A 429 -7.31 24.10 -23.81
N GLY A 430 -6.16 23.92 -23.13
CA GLY A 430 -5.47 25.00 -22.41
C GLY A 430 -5.13 24.70 -20.95
N ARG A 431 -5.44 23.49 -20.44
CA ARG A 431 -5.31 23.13 -19.01
C ARG A 431 -6.18 24.02 -18.10
N GLN A 432 -6.14 23.80 -16.78
CA GLN A 432 -6.84 24.63 -15.78
C GLN A 432 -8.33 24.88 -16.09
N GLN A 433 -9.00 23.87 -16.63
CA GLN A 433 -10.41 23.96 -17.02
C GLN A 433 -11.10 22.62 -16.80
N TYR A 434 -12.42 22.62 -16.89
CA TYR A 434 -13.20 21.40 -16.89
C TYR A 434 -13.82 21.13 -18.26
N ARG A 435 -14.11 19.86 -18.55
CA ARG A 435 -14.92 19.46 -19.71
C ARG A 435 -15.90 18.37 -19.32
N PHE A 436 -17.11 18.44 -19.88
CA PHE A 436 -18.04 17.33 -19.86
C PHE A 436 -17.67 16.32 -20.95
N PHE A 437 -17.83 15.04 -20.64
CA PHE A 437 -17.74 14.00 -21.64
C PHE A 437 -18.82 14.20 -22.71
N SER A 438 -18.43 14.10 -23.97
CA SER A 438 -19.36 14.01 -25.10
C SER A 438 -19.04 12.76 -25.92
N PRO A 439 -20.04 12.06 -26.49
CA PRO A 439 -19.81 10.85 -27.30
C PRO A 439 -18.83 11.06 -28.46
N GLU A 440 -18.72 12.29 -28.99
CA GLU A 440 -17.76 12.68 -30.03
C GLU A 440 -16.29 12.56 -29.59
N MET A 441 -16.01 12.67 -28.28
CA MET A 441 -14.66 12.52 -27.72
C MET A 441 -14.13 11.08 -27.88
N ASN A 442 -15.01 10.07 -27.85
CA ASN A 442 -14.64 8.66 -28.02
C ASN A 442 -14.10 8.38 -29.44
N GLY A 443 -14.68 9.05 -30.44
CA GLY A 443 -14.16 9.06 -31.81
C GLY A 443 -12.79 9.74 -31.89
N ARG A 444 -12.64 10.92 -31.27
CA ARG A 444 -11.39 11.72 -31.35
C ARG A 444 -10.17 11.01 -30.73
N ALA A 445 -10.32 10.35 -29.59
CA ALA A 445 -9.21 9.63 -28.96
C ALA A 445 -8.71 8.44 -29.81
N ARG A 446 -9.64 7.65 -30.36
CA ARG A 446 -9.31 6.54 -31.27
C ARG A 446 -8.74 7.03 -32.59
N SER A 447 -9.32 8.09 -33.17
CA SER A 447 -8.78 8.75 -34.36
C SER A 447 -7.37 9.28 -34.12
N ARG A 448 -7.08 9.78 -32.93
CA ARG A 448 -5.75 10.28 -32.56
C ARG A 448 -4.70 9.17 -32.46
N LEU A 449 -5.01 8.05 -31.80
CA LEU A 449 -4.10 6.89 -31.76
C LEU A 449 -3.82 6.35 -33.17
N MET A 450 -4.85 6.28 -34.02
CA MET A 450 -4.66 5.94 -35.43
C MET A 450 -3.79 6.97 -36.16
N LEU A 451 -4.01 8.26 -35.90
CA LEU A 451 -3.24 9.35 -36.52
C LEU A 451 -1.76 9.31 -36.10
N GLU A 452 -1.46 9.00 -34.83
CA GLU A 452 -0.10 8.88 -34.32
C GLU A 452 0.67 7.72 -34.98
N GLU A 453 0.03 6.56 -35.09
CA GLU A 453 0.58 5.40 -35.80
C GLU A 453 0.80 5.73 -37.28
N SER A 454 -0.18 6.37 -37.93
CA SER A 454 -0.08 6.83 -39.31
C SER A 454 1.04 7.86 -39.52
N LEU A 455 1.29 8.76 -38.56
CA LEU A 455 2.40 9.71 -38.63
C LEU A 455 3.75 9.01 -38.55
N ARG A 456 3.90 8.02 -37.67
CA ARG A 456 5.14 7.22 -37.57
C ARG A 456 5.43 6.51 -38.90
N GLN A 457 4.40 5.91 -39.51
CA GLN A 457 4.52 5.29 -40.83
C GLN A 457 4.82 6.32 -41.93
N ALA A 458 4.21 7.50 -41.90
CA ALA A 458 4.44 8.56 -42.88
C ALA A 458 5.89 9.07 -42.87
N ILE A 459 6.51 9.14 -41.69
CA ILE A 459 7.93 9.49 -41.53
C ILE A 459 8.84 8.43 -42.15
N GLU A 460 8.48 7.15 -42.04
CA GLU A 460 9.27 6.05 -42.60
C GLU A 460 9.11 5.92 -44.13
N HIS A 461 7.94 6.24 -44.66
CA HIS A 461 7.60 6.08 -46.08
C HIS A 461 7.70 7.38 -46.90
N ASN A 462 8.14 8.49 -46.30
CA ASN A 462 8.23 9.82 -46.93
C ASN A 462 6.90 10.33 -47.52
N ASN A 463 5.79 10.15 -46.80
CA ASN A 463 4.45 10.62 -47.25
C ASN A 463 4.20 12.13 -46.97
N PHE A 464 5.27 12.90 -46.74
CA PHE A 464 5.21 14.34 -46.57
C PHE A 464 5.60 15.04 -47.87
N GLU A 465 5.02 16.20 -48.10
CA GLU A 465 5.39 17.08 -49.20
C GLU A 465 5.54 18.52 -48.69
N LEU A 466 6.32 19.32 -49.42
CA LEU A 466 6.43 20.76 -49.19
C LEU A 466 5.70 21.50 -50.30
N VAL A 467 4.88 22.45 -49.91
CA VAL A 467 4.31 23.46 -50.81
C VAL A 467 4.86 24.82 -50.43
N TYR A 468 4.94 25.73 -51.39
CA TYR A 468 5.66 27.00 -51.27
C TYR A 468 4.69 28.16 -51.46
N GLN A 469 4.50 28.97 -50.42
CA GLN A 469 3.64 30.14 -50.50
C GLN A 469 4.47 31.40 -50.75
N PRO A 470 4.17 32.21 -51.78
CA PRO A 470 4.97 33.38 -52.12
C PRO A 470 4.76 34.54 -51.13
N GLN A 471 5.85 35.22 -50.81
CA GLN A 471 5.89 36.45 -50.02
C GLN A 471 6.22 37.64 -50.93
N ILE A 472 5.38 38.68 -50.94
CA ILE A 472 5.45 39.77 -51.92
C ILE A 472 5.62 41.12 -51.23
N TYR A 473 6.52 41.96 -51.75
CA TYR A 473 6.64 43.35 -51.35
C TYR A 473 5.42 44.15 -51.83
N LEU A 474 4.67 44.72 -50.89
CA LEU A 474 3.40 45.40 -51.15
C LEU A 474 3.53 46.62 -52.08
N GLU A 475 4.65 47.34 -52.00
CA GLU A 475 4.91 48.56 -52.77
C GLU A 475 5.30 48.27 -54.22
N THR A 476 6.18 47.28 -54.43
CA THR A 476 6.80 47.04 -55.75
C THR A 476 6.19 45.86 -56.51
N GLY A 477 5.43 45.00 -55.82
CA GLY A 477 4.97 43.71 -56.34
C GLY A 477 6.10 42.68 -56.49
N ARG A 478 7.33 42.99 -56.06
CA ARG A 478 8.47 42.10 -56.19
C ARG A 478 8.33 40.89 -55.25
N LEU A 479 8.71 39.71 -55.74
CA LEU A 479 8.83 38.50 -54.94
C LEU A 479 10.01 38.61 -53.96
N ARG A 480 9.74 38.48 -52.66
CA ARG A 480 10.76 38.33 -51.60
C ARG A 480 11.31 36.91 -51.59
N GLY A 481 10.42 35.93 -51.67
CA GLY A 481 10.75 34.56 -51.36
C GLY A 481 9.52 33.69 -51.20
N PHE A 482 9.73 32.52 -50.60
CA PHE A 482 8.67 31.57 -50.31
C PHE A 482 8.78 31.03 -48.89
N GLU A 483 7.64 30.87 -48.23
CA GLU A 483 7.53 30.03 -47.06
C GLU A 483 7.25 28.59 -47.49
N ALA A 484 8.06 27.64 -47.02
CA ALA A 484 7.81 26.23 -47.25
C ALA A 484 6.90 25.67 -46.15
N LEU A 485 5.74 25.19 -46.57
CA LEU A 485 4.69 24.70 -45.71
C LEU A 485 4.61 23.18 -45.82
N LEU A 486 4.74 22.53 -44.67
CA LEU A 486 4.61 21.07 -44.58
C LEU A 486 3.17 20.65 -44.89
N ARG A 487 3.01 19.64 -45.74
CA ARG A 487 1.75 18.99 -46.05
C ARG A 487 1.90 17.50 -45.87
N TRP A 488 0.84 16.89 -45.33
CA TRP A 488 0.78 15.45 -45.14
C TRP A 488 -0.31 14.87 -46.02
N GLN A 489 0.08 14.00 -46.94
CA GLN A 489 -0.84 13.24 -47.78
C GLN A 489 -1.10 11.89 -47.12
N HIS A 490 -2.24 11.76 -46.46
CA HIS A 490 -2.63 10.51 -45.83
C HIS A 490 -3.22 9.55 -46.88
N PRO A 491 -2.77 8.28 -46.96
CA PRO A 491 -3.16 7.34 -48.03
C PRO A 491 -4.67 7.15 -48.20
N THR A 492 -5.44 7.22 -47.10
CA THR A 492 -6.89 7.00 -47.10
C THR A 492 -7.71 8.26 -46.82
N SER A 493 -7.11 9.29 -46.21
CA SER A 493 -7.84 10.49 -45.74
C SER A 493 -7.53 11.73 -46.58
N GLY A 494 -6.65 11.63 -47.57
CA GLY A 494 -6.21 12.75 -48.39
C GLY A 494 -5.34 13.72 -47.61
N THR A 495 -5.38 15.00 -47.99
CA THR A 495 -4.54 16.03 -47.37
C THR A 495 -5.02 16.36 -45.95
N VAL A 496 -4.15 16.14 -44.96
CA VAL A 496 -4.43 16.44 -43.55
C VAL A 496 -3.95 17.85 -43.20
N SER A 497 -4.78 18.60 -42.47
CA SER A 497 -4.45 19.98 -42.06
C SER A 497 -3.24 20.03 -41.11
N PRO A 498 -2.26 20.93 -41.33
CA PRO A 498 -1.11 21.15 -40.44
C PRO A 498 -1.48 21.34 -38.97
N GLY A 499 -2.56 22.09 -38.69
CA GLY A 499 -3.03 22.32 -37.32
C GLY A 499 -3.52 21.06 -36.58
N VAL A 500 -3.73 19.95 -37.29
CA VAL A 500 -4.11 18.66 -36.68
C VAL A 500 -2.89 17.80 -36.36
N PHE A 501 -1.87 17.79 -37.23
CA PHE A 501 -0.77 16.84 -37.11
C PHE A 501 0.54 17.45 -36.58
N ILE A 502 0.80 18.74 -36.77
CA ILE A 502 2.00 19.40 -36.23
C ILE A 502 2.02 19.35 -34.69
N PRO A 503 0.93 19.70 -33.97
CA PRO A 503 0.91 19.58 -32.51
C PRO A 503 1.18 18.14 -32.03
N LEU A 504 0.67 17.15 -32.77
CA LEU A 504 0.90 15.74 -32.46
C LEU A 504 2.38 15.34 -32.68
N LEU A 505 3.03 15.86 -33.72
CA LEU A 505 4.47 15.66 -33.95
C LEU A 505 5.32 16.29 -32.84
N GLU A 506 4.93 17.45 -32.32
CA GLU A 506 5.61 18.13 -31.22
C GLU A 506 5.47 17.37 -29.90
N GLU A 507 4.25 17.00 -29.52
CA GLU A 507 3.95 16.26 -28.30
C GLU A 507 4.69 14.91 -28.26
N THR A 508 4.78 14.21 -29.40
CA THR A 508 5.47 12.93 -29.53
C THR A 508 6.97 13.06 -29.80
N ARG A 509 7.50 14.29 -29.92
CA ARG A 509 8.88 14.62 -30.31
C ARG A 509 9.32 14.06 -31.68
N LEU A 510 8.37 13.57 -32.49
CA LEU A 510 8.60 13.14 -33.87
C LEU A 510 8.89 14.33 -34.81
N ILE A 511 8.53 15.55 -34.39
CA ILE A 511 8.80 16.79 -35.12
C ILE A 511 10.29 16.97 -35.46
N ASN A 512 11.20 16.41 -34.65
CA ASN A 512 12.63 16.51 -34.92
C ASN A 512 13.06 15.68 -36.15
N ARG A 513 12.48 14.49 -36.31
CA ARG A 513 12.74 13.64 -37.49
C ARG A 513 12.18 14.29 -38.76
N VAL A 514 10.96 14.81 -38.66
CA VAL A 514 10.30 15.52 -39.78
C VAL A 514 11.05 16.80 -40.10
N GLY A 515 11.47 17.55 -39.09
CA GLY A 515 12.19 18.82 -39.22
C GLY A 515 13.48 18.69 -40.02
N ASN A 516 14.30 17.67 -39.73
CA ASN A 516 15.51 17.41 -40.52
C ASN A 516 15.18 17.15 -41.99
N TRP A 517 14.14 16.35 -42.25
CA TRP A 517 13.66 16.12 -43.61
C TRP A 517 13.14 17.39 -44.29
N VAL A 518 12.42 18.26 -43.55
CA VAL A 518 11.92 19.56 -44.05
C VAL A 518 13.08 20.46 -44.44
N PHE A 519 14.12 20.57 -43.61
CA PHE A 519 15.30 21.36 -43.94
C PHE A 519 16.05 20.78 -45.14
N GLU A 520 16.31 19.48 -45.17
CA GLU A 520 17.03 18.83 -46.28
C GLU A 520 16.29 18.97 -47.61
N THR A 521 14.99 18.69 -47.58
CA THR A 521 14.13 18.73 -48.76
C THR A 521 13.87 20.16 -49.22
N GLY A 522 13.55 21.08 -48.30
CA GLY A 522 13.28 22.48 -48.60
C GLY A 522 14.49 23.18 -49.22
N ILE A 523 15.67 23.03 -48.60
CA ILE A 523 16.92 23.59 -49.14
C ILE A 523 17.26 22.94 -50.49
N GLY A 524 17.14 21.60 -50.60
CA GLY A 524 17.40 20.89 -51.85
C GLY A 524 16.50 21.34 -53.00
N GLN A 525 15.20 21.51 -52.73
CA GLN A 525 14.21 21.96 -53.71
C GLN A 525 14.40 23.42 -54.10
N PHE A 526 14.71 24.31 -53.14
CA PHE A 526 15.03 25.71 -53.42
C PHE A 526 16.27 25.85 -54.31
N LEU A 527 17.33 25.06 -54.04
CA LEU A 527 18.55 25.07 -54.84
C LEU A 527 18.38 24.49 -56.25
N ALA A 528 17.38 23.63 -56.46
CA ALA A 528 17.04 23.08 -57.77
C ALA A 528 16.46 24.13 -58.72
N TRP A 529 15.94 25.25 -58.19
CA TRP A 529 15.54 26.38 -59.04
C TRP A 529 16.75 27.04 -59.71
N PRO A 530 16.60 27.55 -60.95
CA PRO A 530 17.70 28.20 -61.66
C PRO A 530 18.32 29.33 -60.83
N LEU A 531 19.66 29.41 -60.82
CA LEU A 531 20.38 30.42 -60.04
C LEU A 531 19.88 31.84 -60.33
N SER A 532 19.61 32.17 -61.60
CA SER A 532 19.08 33.46 -62.02
C SER A 532 17.72 33.81 -61.40
N TYR A 533 16.90 32.81 -61.06
CA TYR A 533 15.62 32.99 -60.41
C TYR A 533 15.80 33.12 -58.89
N ARG A 534 16.56 32.21 -58.27
CA ARG A 534 16.66 32.13 -56.80
C ARG A 534 17.68 33.08 -56.17
N GLN A 535 18.56 33.73 -56.94
CA GLN A 535 19.71 34.49 -56.40
C GLN A 535 19.33 35.54 -55.35
N GLN A 536 18.15 36.14 -55.46
CA GLN A 536 17.67 37.19 -54.57
C GLN A 536 16.44 36.78 -53.74
N LEU A 537 16.11 35.48 -53.74
CA LEU A 537 14.99 34.94 -53.01
C LEU A 537 15.42 34.41 -51.65
N VAL A 538 14.52 34.50 -50.69
CA VAL A 538 14.62 33.90 -49.36
C VAL A 538 13.70 32.69 -49.27
N LEU A 539 14.18 31.61 -48.66
CA LEU A 539 13.40 30.45 -48.29
C LEU A 539 13.14 30.52 -46.79
N SER A 540 11.86 30.59 -46.41
CA SER A 540 11.45 30.57 -45.01
C SER A 540 11.00 29.17 -44.60
N LEU A 541 11.52 28.68 -43.46
CA LEU A 541 11.21 27.36 -42.90
C LEU A 541 10.80 27.49 -41.44
N ASN A 542 9.66 26.90 -41.12
CA ASN A 542 9.11 26.85 -39.77
C ASN A 542 9.93 25.93 -38.84
N VAL A 543 10.18 26.40 -37.63
CA VAL A 543 10.86 25.67 -36.57
C VAL A 543 9.98 25.61 -35.32
N SER A 544 9.61 24.38 -34.94
CA SER A 544 8.81 24.16 -33.74
C SER A 544 9.55 24.60 -32.47
N PRO A 545 8.82 24.96 -31.38
CA PRO A 545 9.44 25.27 -30.09
C PRO A 545 10.35 24.15 -29.57
N VAL A 546 9.96 22.89 -29.83
CA VAL A 546 10.74 21.71 -29.43
C VAL A 546 12.09 21.67 -30.14
N GLN A 547 12.11 21.90 -31.46
CA GLN A 547 13.36 21.94 -32.23
C GLN A 547 14.20 23.16 -31.88
N PHE A 548 13.55 24.33 -31.71
CA PHE A 548 14.26 25.55 -31.35
C PHE A 548 15.01 25.36 -30.03
N SER A 549 14.40 24.71 -29.03
CA SER A 549 15.07 24.42 -27.75
C SER A 549 16.26 23.45 -27.81
N MET A 550 16.55 22.83 -28.97
CA MET A 550 17.65 21.87 -29.10
C MET A 550 19.02 22.55 -29.20
N PRO A 551 20.02 22.14 -28.39
CA PRO A 551 21.34 22.76 -28.40
C PRO A 551 22.08 22.67 -29.74
N ASN A 552 21.83 21.61 -30.52
CA ASN A 552 22.54 21.30 -31.76
C ASN A 552 21.90 21.86 -33.04
N LEU A 553 20.77 22.58 -32.94
CA LEU A 553 20.05 23.08 -34.13
C LEU A 553 20.95 23.91 -35.05
N VAL A 554 21.73 24.84 -34.48
CA VAL A 554 22.57 25.74 -35.28
C VAL A 554 23.73 25.00 -35.94
N ASP A 555 24.31 24.01 -35.25
CA ASP A 555 25.38 23.18 -35.80
C ASP A 555 24.87 22.29 -36.94
N ASP A 556 23.65 21.77 -36.81
CA ASP A 556 22.99 20.98 -37.85
C ASP A 556 22.71 21.84 -39.09
N LEU A 557 22.17 23.04 -38.91
CA LEU A 557 21.95 24.01 -39.99
C LEU A 557 23.26 24.42 -40.67
N ARG A 558 24.32 24.69 -39.89
CA ARG A 558 25.65 25.02 -40.46
C ARG A 558 26.14 23.92 -41.38
N ARG A 559 26.13 22.67 -40.92
CA ARG A 559 26.56 21.51 -41.73
C ARG A 559 25.73 21.38 -43.01
N MET A 560 24.43 21.58 -42.92
CA MET A 560 23.53 21.48 -44.07
C MET A 560 23.76 22.58 -45.12
N LEU A 561 23.91 23.82 -44.68
CA LEU A 561 24.19 24.96 -45.56
C LEU A 561 25.54 24.81 -46.26
N GLU A 562 26.57 24.37 -45.55
CA GLU A 562 27.91 24.09 -46.10
C GLU A 562 27.87 22.98 -47.16
N GLN A 563 27.23 21.84 -46.84
CA GLN A 563 27.13 20.70 -47.75
C GLN A 563 26.39 21.04 -49.05
N ARG A 564 25.36 21.90 -48.94
CA ARG A 564 24.50 22.28 -50.07
C ARG A 564 24.95 23.57 -50.77
N GLN A 565 26.00 24.23 -50.26
CA GLN A 565 26.53 25.51 -50.77
C GLN A 565 25.45 26.60 -50.91
N MET A 566 24.52 26.63 -49.95
CA MET A 566 23.50 27.69 -49.87
C MET A 566 24.08 28.88 -49.12
N ALA A 567 23.90 30.09 -49.65
CA ALA A 567 24.25 31.29 -48.90
C ALA A 567 23.34 31.42 -47.66
N PRO A 568 23.87 31.53 -46.43
CA PRO A 568 23.04 31.55 -45.22
C PRO A 568 21.93 32.60 -45.22
N ALA A 569 22.19 33.77 -45.83
CA ALA A 569 21.21 34.87 -45.92
C ALA A 569 19.99 34.57 -46.79
N GLN A 570 20.00 33.47 -47.55
CA GLN A 570 18.85 32.98 -48.33
C GLN A 570 17.94 32.06 -47.50
N LEU A 571 18.35 31.66 -46.30
CA LEU A 571 17.53 30.87 -45.39
C LEU A 571 17.00 31.78 -44.28
N GLU A 572 15.71 31.66 -44.02
CA GLU A 572 15.03 32.27 -42.90
C GLU A 572 14.36 31.20 -42.04
N VAL A 573 14.59 31.27 -40.74
CA VAL A 573 13.96 30.37 -39.76
C VAL A 573 12.83 31.13 -39.08
N GLU A 574 11.63 30.56 -39.16
CA GLU A 574 10.43 31.12 -38.54
C GLU A 574 10.17 30.42 -37.21
N VAL A 575 10.03 31.19 -36.14
CA VAL A 575 9.80 30.68 -34.78
C VAL A 575 8.60 31.40 -34.17
N THR A 576 7.71 30.63 -33.55
CA THR A 576 6.53 31.22 -32.91
C THR A 576 6.92 32.10 -31.72
N GLU A 577 6.11 33.11 -31.44
CA GLU A 577 6.29 33.99 -30.27
C GLU A 577 6.45 33.19 -28.96
N SER A 578 5.66 32.14 -28.79
CA SER A 578 5.69 31.27 -27.61
C SER A 578 7.02 30.52 -27.47
N ALA A 579 7.69 30.15 -28.56
CA ALA A 579 8.98 29.48 -28.52
C ALA A 579 10.07 30.37 -27.91
N LEU A 580 10.04 31.67 -28.22
CA LEU A 580 11.03 32.63 -27.76
C LEU A 580 10.91 32.92 -26.26
N MET A 581 9.71 32.79 -25.70
CA MET A 581 9.39 33.17 -24.32
C MET A 581 9.64 32.07 -23.27
N GLN A 582 10.01 30.85 -23.66
CA GLN A 582 10.16 29.73 -22.71
C GLN A 582 11.41 29.87 -21.82
N ASN A 583 12.57 30.18 -22.39
CA ASN A 583 13.83 30.36 -21.65
C ASN A 583 14.69 31.44 -22.33
N LEU A 584 14.69 32.62 -21.74
CA LEU A 584 15.26 33.84 -22.34
C LEU A 584 16.76 33.73 -22.61
N ASP A 585 17.53 33.15 -21.69
CA ASP A 585 19.00 33.09 -21.84
C ASP A 585 19.42 32.12 -22.96
N THR A 586 18.75 30.96 -23.05
CA THR A 586 19.02 30.00 -24.12
C THR A 586 18.55 30.50 -25.47
N THR A 587 17.36 31.13 -25.52
CA THR A 587 16.82 31.75 -26.75
C THR A 587 17.78 32.82 -27.27
N ARG A 588 18.29 33.70 -26.41
CA ARG A 588 19.23 34.75 -26.81
C ARG A 588 20.51 34.20 -27.41
N GLU A 589 21.07 33.16 -26.80
CA GLU A 589 22.28 32.53 -27.31
C GLU A 589 22.04 31.85 -28.67
N GLN A 590 20.92 31.15 -28.84
CA GLN A 590 20.58 30.52 -30.12
C GLN A 590 20.34 31.53 -31.24
N LEU A 591 19.60 32.61 -30.97
CA LEU A 591 19.40 33.69 -31.95
C LEU A 591 20.72 34.33 -32.36
N ARG A 592 21.61 34.58 -31.39
CA ARG A 592 22.95 35.10 -31.66
C ARG A 592 23.76 34.15 -32.55
N GLN A 593 23.69 32.84 -32.30
CA GLN A 593 24.41 31.84 -33.09
C GLN A 593 23.85 31.72 -34.53
N LEU A 594 22.52 31.77 -34.71
CA LEU A 594 21.88 31.80 -36.03
C LEU A 594 22.31 33.04 -36.83
N ARG A 595 22.37 34.20 -36.17
CA ARG A 595 22.83 35.43 -36.80
C ARG A 595 24.31 35.39 -37.17
N GLN A 596 25.17 34.81 -36.32
CA GLN A 596 26.58 34.61 -36.62
C GLN A 596 26.79 33.67 -37.82
N LEU A 597 25.90 32.69 -37.99
CA LEU A 597 25.87 31.84 -39.18
C LEU A 597 25.42 32.60 -40.44
N GLY A 598 24.68 33.71 -40.26
CA GLY A 598 24.13 34.54 -41.33
C GLY A 598 22.73 34.12 -41.78
N VAL A 599 22.06 33.27 -41.01
CA VAL A 599 20.66 32.85 -41.23
C VAL A 599 19.73 33.93 -40.68
N ARG A 600 18.66 34.25 -41.42
CA ARG A 600 17.65 35.22 -40.98
C ARG A 600 16.70 34.58 -39.97
N VAL A 601 16.14 35.37 -39.07
CA VAL A 601 15.14 34.89 -38.11
C VAL A 601 13.87 35.74 -38.18
N ALA A 602 12.73 35.06 -38.32
CA ALA A 602 11.40 35.64 -38.26
C ALA A 602 10.67 35.20 -37.00
N ILE A 603 9.90 36.12 -36.41
CA ILE A 603 8.87 35.76 -35.43
C ILE A 603 7.56 35.49 -36.15
N ASP A 604 6.96 34.34 -35.85
CA ASP A 604 5.68 33.90 -36.36
C ASP A 604 4.55 34.02 -35.30
N ASP A 605 3.30 34.08 -35.75
CA ASP A 605 2.08 34.22 -34.94
C ASP A 605 2.08 35.41 -33.94
N PHE A 606 2.73 36.53 -34.30
CA PHE A 606 2.95 37.64 -33.36
C PHE A 606 1.65 38.34 -32.94
N GLY A 607 1.45 38.49 -31.62
CA GLY A 607 0.32 39.21 -31.03
C GLY A 607 -0.77 38.30 -30.43
N THR A 608 -0.66 36.98 -30.62
CA THR A 608 -1.58 35.99 -30.03
C THR A 608 -1.20 35.58 -28.59
N GLY A 609 0.02 35.89 -28.16
CA GLY A 609 0.57 35.57 -26.84
C GLY A 609 0.75 36.76 -25.89
N TYR A 610 1.28 36.50 -24.69
CA TYR A 610 1.68 37.54 -23.73
C TYR A 610 3.05 38.12 -24.12
N SER A 611 3.10 38.97 -25.15
CA SER A 611 4.34 39.64 -25.52
C SER A 611 4.72 40.68 -24.46
N SER A 612 5.86 40.51 -23.80
CA SER A 612 6.50 41.63 -23.12
C SER A 612 7.42 42.31 -24.12
N LEU A 613 6.99 43.48 -24.61
CA LEU A 613 7.75 44.37 -25.51
C LEU A 613 9.19 44.61 -25.02
N ALA A 614 9.44 44.45 -23.72
CA ALA A 614 10.77 44.52 -23.13
C ALA A 614 11.76 43.49 -23.70
N TYR A 615 11.30 42.32 -24.13
CA TYR A 615 12.18 41.24 -24.63
C TYR A 615 12.53 41.39 -26.10
N LEU A 616 11.60 41.86 -26.94
CA LEU A 616 11.84 42.10 -28.38
C LEU A 616 13.04 43.03 -28.61
N ARG A 617 13.23 44.02 -27.73
CA ARG A 617 14.39 44.93 -27.78
C ARG A 617 15.74 44.20 -27.69
N HIS A 618 15.78 43.03 -27.07
CA HIS A 618 17.01 42.27 -26.81
C HIS A 618 17.23 41.14 -27.80
N PHE A 619 16.28 40.90 -28.70
CA PHE A 619 16.37 39.87 -29.73
C PHE A 619 16.82 40.50 -31.05
N GLU A 620 17.79 39.84 -31.68
CA GLU A 620 18.31 40.25 -32.98
C GLU A 620 17.53 39.50 -34.05
N LEU A 621 16.46 40.12 -34.55
CA LEU A 621 15.50 39.53 -35.48
C LEU A 621 15.53 40.30 -36.80
N ASP A 622 15.08 39.66 -37.88
CA ASP A 622 15.00 40.28 -39.20
C ASP A 622 13.55 40.58 -39.59
N THR A 623 12.62 39.69 -39.22
CA THR A 623 11.24 39.72 -39.70
C THR A 623 10.24 39.51 -38.56
N LEU A 624 9.09 40.15 -38.69
CA LEU A 624 7.94 39.98 -37.80
C LEU A 624 6.70 39.69 -38.66
N LYS A 625 6.08 38.53 -38.44
CA LYS A 625 4.86 38.09 -39.14
C LYS A 625 3.64 38.36 -38.26
N ILE A 626 2.66 39.07 -38.79
CA ILE A 626 1.39 39.39 -38.13
C ILE A 626 0.43 38.23 -38.36
N ASP A 627 -0.06 37.63 -37.28
CA ASP A 627 -1.00 36.51 -37.31
C ASP A 627 -2.26 36.83 -38.14
N ARG A 628 -2.69 35.85 -38.93
CA ARG A 628 -3.87 35.92 -39.80
C ARG A 628 -5.16 36.33 -39.06
N LEU A 629 -5.34 35.96 -37.80
CA LEU A 629 -6.54 36.29 -37.01
C LEU A 629 -6.75 37.80 -36.90
N PHE A 630 -5.67 38.59 -36.83
CA PHE A 630 -5.76 40.05 -36.83
C PHE A 630 -6.07 40.59 -38.22
N ILE A 631 -5.43 40.04 -39.25
CA ILE A 631 -5.61 40.46 -40.65
C ILE A 631 -7.03 40.17 -41.17
N SER A 632 -7.63 39.03 -40.78
CA SER A 632 -8.97 38.66 -41.23
C SER A 632 -10.03 39.65 -40.77
N ASN A 633 -9.88 40.22 -39.57
CA ASN A 633 -10.91 41.07 -38.94
C ASN A 633 -10.60 42.57 -39.00
N MET A 634 -9.42 42.99 -39.49
CA MET A 634 -8.94 44.38 -39.37
C MET A 634 -9.81 45.42 -40.08
N LEU A 635 -10.62 45.05 -41.08
CA LEU A 635 -11.52 45.99 -41.77
C LEU A 635 -12.83 46.22 -41.01
N GLU A 636 -13.24 45.28 -40.16
CA GLU A 636 -14.50 45.32 -39.42
C GLU A 636 -14.30 45.72 -37.94
N SER A 637 -13.14 45.37 -37.37
CA SER A 637 -12.78 45.59 -35.97
C SER A 637 -11.77 46.72 -35.83
N SER A 638 -12.21 47.85 -35.26
CA SER A 638 -11.32 48.98 -34.94
C SER A 638 -10.20 48.60 -33.96
N ARG A 639 -10.43 47.59 -33.12
CA ARG A 639 -9.41 47.07 -32.19
C ARG A 639 -8.34 46.29 -32.94
N ASP A 640 -8.72 45.39 -33.84
CA ASP A 640 -7.74 44.60 -34.60
C ASP A 640 -6.96 45.50 -35.57
N ALA A 641 -7.61 46.48 -36.19
CA ALA A 641 -6.94 47.52 -36.98
C ALA A 641 -5.89 48.30 -36.18
N ALA A 642 -6.20 48.67 -34.93
CA ALA A 642 -5.28 49.37 -34.04
C ALA A 642 -4.09 48.48 -33.65
N ILE A 643 -4.31 47.18 -33.43
CA ILE A 643 -3.23 46.22 -33.15
C ILE A 643 -2.32 46.06 -34.37
N VAL A 644 -2.88 45.81 -35.56
CA VAL A 644 -2.10 45.64 -36.80
C VAL A 644 -1.26 46.88 -37.09
N SER A 645 -1.85 48.09 -37.00
CA SER A 645 -1.10 49.35 -37.21
C SER A 645 0.01 49.56 -36.19
N SER A 646 -0.24 49.22 -34.91
CA SER A 646 0.77 49.30 -33.85
C SER A 646 1.93 48.33 -34.09
N ILE A 647 1.65 47.11 -34.57
CA ILE A 647 2.69 46.12 -34.90
C ILE A 647 3.53 46.59 -36.09
N ILE A 648 2.89 47.15 -37.13
CA ILE A 648 3.61 47.72 -38.28
C ILE A 648 4.55 48.85 -37.83
N GLU A 649 4.07 49.75 -36.97
CA GLU A 649 4.88 50.85 -36.44
C GLU A 649 6.02 50.35 -35.55
N LEU A 650 5.76 49.34 -34.71
CA LEU A 650 6.77 48.68 -33.88
C LEU A 650 7.89 48.07 -34.73
N GLY A 651 7.53 47.29 -35.76
CA GLY A 651 8.49 46.68 -36.66
C GLY A 651 9.35 47.73 -37.35
N ARG A 652 8.75 48.82 -37.83
CA ARG A 652 9.48 49.95 -38.42
C ARG A 652 10.47 50.59 -37.45
N ASN A 653 10.05 50.82 -36.20
CA ASN A 653 10.90 51.43 -35.17
C ASN A 653 12.05 50.51 -34.72
N LEU A 654 11.88 49.20 -34.80
CA LEU A 654 12.91 48.20 -34.49
C LEU A 654 13.77 47.82 -35.71
N GLY A 655 13.46 48.33 -36.90
CA GLY A 655 14.16 48.00 -38.14
C GLY A 655 13.87 46.59 -38.67
N LEU A 656 12.71 46.03 -38.32
CA LEU A 656 12.24 44.70 -38.74
C LEU A 656 11.38 44.79 -40.00
N GLU A 657 11.49 43.79 -40.88
CA GLU A 657 10.58 43.62 -42.01
C GLU A 657 9.25 43.03 -41.50
N VAL A 658 8.13 43.72 -41.73
CA VAL A 658 6.81 43.25 -41.27
C VAL A 658 6.06 42.56 -42.41
N ILE A 659 5.65 41.32 -42.19
CA ILE A 659 4.82 40.51 -43.10
C ILE A 659 3.42 40.40 -42.53
N ALA A 660 2.40 40.77 -43.31
CA ALA A 660 1.00 40.48 -42.97
C ALA A 660 0.57 39.12 -43.56
N GLU A 661 0.09 38.21 -42.71
CA GLU A 661 -0.33 36.88 -43.13
C GLU A 661 -1.84 36.76 -43.35
N GLY A 662 -2.22 35.86 -44.25
CA GLY A 662 -3.63 35.59 -44.53
C GLY A 662 -4.35 36.75 -45.20
N VAL A 663 -3.65 37.52 -46.05
CA VAL A 663 -4.28 38.53 -46.89
C VAL A 663 -5.11 37.84 -47.98
N GLU A 664 -6.42 38.01 -47.94
CA GLU A 664 -7.38 37.32 -48.81
C GLU A 664 -8.06 38.27 -49.81
N THR A 665 -8.16 39.56 -49.48
CA THR A 665 -8.92 40.56 -50.25
C THR A 665 -8.08 41.75 -50.69
N VAL A 666 -8.49 42.42 -51.77
CA VAL A 666 -7.81 43.62 -52.29
C VAL A 666 -7.91 44.76 -51.28
N GLU A 667 -9.04 44.87 -50.60
CA GLU A 667 -9.31 45.87 -49.56
C GLU A 667 -8.33 45.73 -48.38
N GLN A 668 -8.05 44.50 -47.94
CA GLN A 668 -7.03 44.24 -46.92
C GLN A 668 -5.64 44.66 -47.41
N CYS A 669 -5.29 44.30 -48.64
CA CYS A 669 -4.02 44.66 -49.26
C CYS A 669 -3.81 46.18 -49.36
N ASP A 670 -4.84 46.91 -49.81
CA ASP A 670 -4.81 48.37 -49.94
C ASP A 670 -4.70 49.05 -48.57
N TRP A 671 -5.41 48.53 -47.56
CA TRP A 671 -5.28 49.03 -46.18
C TRP A 671 -3.87 48.83 -45.64
N LEU A 672 -3.27 47.64 -45.81
CA LEU A 672 -1.91 47.34 -45.36
C LEU A 672 -0.87 48.22 -46.08
N ARG A 673 -1.06 48.45 -47.38
CA ARG A 673 -0.22 49.36 -48.17
C ARG A 673 -0.31 50.80 -47.66
N ALA A 674 -1.52 51.28 -47.35
CA ALA A 674 -1.74 52.63 -46.83
C ALA A 674 -1.11 52.87 -45.45
N HIS A 675 -1.00 51.82 -44.63
CA HIS A 675 -0.36 51.89 -43.31
C HIS A 675 1.15 51.59 -43.35
N GLY A 676 1.70 51.32 -44.54
CA GLY A 676 3.12 51.11 -44.77
C GLY A 676 3.63 49.76 -44.25
N CYS A 677 2.82 48.71 -44.35
CA CYS A 677 3.27 47.33 -44.21
C CYS A 677 4.22 46.98 -45.37
N ALA A 678 5.33 46.30 -45.08
CA ALA A 678 6.36 46.05 -46.09
C ALA A 678 5.98 44.91 -47.04
N LEU A 679 5.46 43.82 -46.48
CA LEU A 679 5.28 42.55 -47.15
C LEU A 679 3.93 41.94 -46.81
N MET A 680 3.46 41.08 -47.71
CA MET A 680 2.28 40.28 -47.45
C MET A 680 2.41 38.85 -47.96
N GLN A 681 1.62 38.00 -47.35
CA GLN A 681 1.43 36.61 -47.71
C GLN A 681 -0.03 36.23 -47.54
N GLY A 682 -0.63 35.58 -48.53
CA GLY A 682 -2.03 35.19 -48.44
C GLY A 682 -2.64 34.73 -49.75
N PHE A 683 -3.89 34.28 -49.68
CA PHE A 683 -4.59 33.67 -50.81
C PHE A 683 -4.95 34.67 -51.91
N LEU A 684 -4.90 35.98 -51.65
CA LEU A 684 -5.02 37.01 -52.68
C LEU A 684 -3.99 36.84 -53.79
N VAL A 685 -2.77 36.40 -53.44
CA VAL A 685 -1.68 36.17 -54.39
C VAL A 685 -1.68 34.71 -54.84
N ALA A 686 -1.49 33.80 -53.89
CA ALA A 686 -1.51 32.37 -54.13
C ALA A 686 -1.64 31.59 -52.81
N PRO A 687 -2.29 30.41 -52.82
CA PRO A 687 -2.12 29.42 -51.76
C PRO A 687 -0.70 28.82 -51.82
N GLY A 688 -0.42 27.83 -50.96
CA GLY A 688 0.82 27.06 -51.07
C GLY A 688 0.91 26.33 -52.42
N LEU A 689 1.93 26.64 -53.22
CA LEU A 689 2.12 26.11 -54.56
C LEU A 689 3.03 24.87 -54.57
N PRO A 690 2.74 23.83 -55.37
CA PRO A 690 3.68 22.74 -55.60
C PRO A 690 5.00 23.25 -56.20
N LEU A 691 6.08 22.50 -56.00
CA LEU A 691 7.45 22.88 -56.39
C LEU A 691 7.57 23.44 -57.82
N GLN A 692 6.94 22.80 -58.81
CA GLN A 692 7.01 23.23 -60.21
C GLN A 692 6.31 24.56 -60.46
N GLN A 693 5.19 24.81 -59.78
CA GLN A 693 4.44 26.07 -59.93
C GLN A 693 5.18 27.21 -59.23
N ALA A 694 5.74 26.95 -58.04
CA ALA A 694 6.54 27.92 -57.32
C ALA A 694 7.81 28.34 -58.08
N GLY A 695 8.46 27.39 -58.78
CA GLY A 695 9.61 27.69 -59.64
C GLY A 695 9.30 28.50 -60.90
N ASN A 696 8.02 28.62 -61.26
CA ASN A 696 7.52 29.40 -62.41
C ASN A 696 6.77 30.67 -61.98
N PHE A 697 6.69 30.97 -60.69
CA PHE A 697 6.02 32.15 -60.19
C PHE A 697 6.77 33.42 -60.64
N PRO A 698 6.08 34.51 -61.04
CA PRO A 698 6.77 35.69 -61.53
C PRO A 698 7.57 36.41 -60.43
N LEU A 699 8.80 36.84 -60.75
CA LEU A 699 9.64 37.64 -59.83
C LEU A 699 9.04 39.02 -59.51
N GLN A 700 8.13 39.50 -60.35
CA GLN A 700 7.37 40.72 -60.13
C GLN A 700 5.90 40.48 -60.47
N LEU A 701 5.04 40.61 -59.46
CA LEU A 701 3.61 40.47 -59.54
C LEU A 701 2.98 41.73 -60.14
N ASP A 702 2.09 41.54 -61.11
CA ASP A 702 1.24 42.60 -61.64
C ASP A 702 -0.07 42.65 -60.85
N TRP A 703 -0.23 43.67 -60.00
CA TRP A 703 -1.44 43.89 -59.18
C TRP A 703 -2.72 44.04 -60.01
N SER A 704 -2.62 44.41 -61.29
CA SER A 704 -3.78 44.50 -62.18
C SER A 704 -4.22 43.14 -62.73
N ARG A 705 -3.37 42.12 -62.60
CA ARG A 705 -3.59 40.75 -63.07
C ARG A 705 -3.29 39.77 -61.94
N LEU A 706 -4.10 39.83 -60.88
CA LEU A 706 -3.99 38.89 -59.77
C LEU A 706 -4.27 37.47 -60.29
N PRO A 707 -3.32 36.53 -60.13
CA PRO A 707 -3.43 35.18 -60.69
C PRO A 707 -4.51 34.34 -60.00
N TYR A 708 -4.92 34.71 -58.79
CA TYR A 708 -5.96 34.07 -58.00
C TYR A 708 -7.05 35.08 -57.63
N GLN A 709 -7.94 35.40 -58.57
CA GLN A 709 -9.22 36.03 -58.23
C GLN A 709 -10.21 34.92 -57.85
N SER A 710 -10.48 34.78 -56.56
CA SER A 710 -11.54 33.93 -56.03
C SER A 710 -12.89 34.34 -56.65
N LYS A 711 -13.59 33.38 -57.25
CA LYS A 711 -15.04 33.48 -57.50
C LYS A 711 -15.82 33.28 -56.23
#